data_AF-A0AAD6DGW9-F1
#
_entry.id   AF-A0AAD6DGW9-F1
#
_cell.length_a   1.000
_cell.length_b   1.000
_cell.length_c   1.000
_cell.angle_alpha   90.00
_cell.angle_beta   90.00
_cell.angle_gamma   90.00
#
_symmetry.space_group_name_H-M   'P 1'
#
loop_
_entity.id
_entity.type
_entity.pdbx_description
1 polymer ?
#
loop_
_entity_poly.entity_id
_entity_poly.type
_entity_poly.pdbx_seq_one_letter_code
_entity_poly.pdbx_strand_id
1 'polypeptide(L)'
;MLLSLPTELVQLILRECDTTTFLQLTFSCRALLAAALSNRQLIQYQLSQVPGGITSDALENKYELGKSESPEPYEYEYDIEDEDLDGLDDLDESEQDEDSDGGGDEDEDEVVDEDEVQNEDEPKPIPDLGSDLSTKALFGRLLQRAYRNLFGAEFHCQRKLITFEDKVLDARASILECNSAHGSSKLVFKGDQNVYDLANGPGISDQVSSPANKFGTVEILFTGHGAHVTPEDIADGIYMLHRFRPFDDPETDTSHPFVRHAMQSSSGGDIFLEFRPYYPSAWPIIYSFPEEKDYEPIAFASSREIDDDMEVDMLPNDKHGFAISWQHRQRADDHHVILYNTRIGGDGNGDWIVDKDERLGLCYGVYKSYVLSENSGERPIRPTTKLAFNDKGQQMLHYNRGNTLYSAFQRIPDTITSPPKFSANACQVRFSDTLSLQFSIDIPFYSTHKLGSITPDIRCHWQYLAVGIATHRVEHWTVACLLRSEAHCTYLNCNHEVDLDRGRRFDQWEIMARLDGYRELNTSHGSLITASHRGTRIAAASWKTVTVWALRPNDIIFGDERRAYPESWRTPDGVIMLPPIVIELDAVVFQLEFPRKRGENELWAITDRGMMILNLKPDGKGGEVVEELADLEDNFIDSD
;
A
#
# COMPACT_ATOMS: atom_id res chain seq x y z
N MET A 1 39.93 -14.79 -12.05
CA MET A 1 40.87 -13.80 -11.48
C MET A 1 40.60 -13.47 -10.02
N LEU A 2 39.35 -13.45 -9.53
CA LEU A 2 39.08 -13.26 -8.10
C LEU A 2 39.52 -14.47 -7.26
N LEU A 3 39.20 -15.69 -7.71
CA LEU A 3 39.55 -16.96 -7.02
C LEU A 3 41.03 -17.34 -7.07
N SER A 4 41.87 -16.57 -7.79
CA SER A 4 43.33 -16.77 -7.79
C SER A 4 44.03 -15.94 -6.71
N LEU A 5 43.28 -15.13 -5.96
CA LEU A 5 43.80 -14.41 -4.80
C LEU A 5 43.84 -15.33 -3.57
N PRO A 6 44.76 -15.11 -2.63
CA PRO A 6 44.73 -15.69 -1.29
C PRO A 6 43.36 -15.48 -0.62
N THR A 7 42.92 -16.48 0.15
CA THR A 7 41.61 -16.49 0.82
C THR A 7 41.40 -15.24 1.69
N GLU A 8 42.45 -14.75 2.34
CA GLU A 8 42.43 -13.56 3.19
C GLU A 8 42.10 -12.30 2.37
N LEU A 9 42.66 -12.17 1.16
CA LEU A 9 42.35 -11.06 0.26
C LEU A 9 40.93 -11.18 -0.31
N VAL A 10 40.47 -12.41 -0.59
CA VAL A 10 39.08 -12.64 -0.99
C VAL A 10 38.11 -12.24 0.13
N GLN A 11 38.38 -12.63 1.37
CA GLN A 11 37.56 -12.27 2.53
C GLN A 11 37.56 -10.76 2.79
N LEU A 12 38.70 -10.09 2.61
CA LEU A 12 38.77 -8.63 2.71
C LEU A 12 37.92 -7.96 1.64
N ILE A 13 37.97 -8.44 0.39
CA ILE A 13 37.11 -7.92 -0.69
C ILE A 13 35.63 -8.14 -0.34
N LEU A 14 35.26 -9.34 0.13
CA LEU A 14 33.89 -9.66 0.55
C LEU A 14 33.42 -8.80 1.74
N ARG A 15 34.33 -8.37 2.61
CA ARG A 15 34.03 -7.47 3.73
C ARG A 15 33.68 -6.06 3.24
N GLU A 16 34.39 -5.56 2.23
CA GLU A 16 34.17 -4.23 1.67
C GLU A 16 32.94 -4.16 0.75
N CYS A 17 32.35 -5.30 0.38
CA CYS A 17 31.08 -5.33 -0.34
C CYS A 17 29.92 -4.91 0.56
N ASP A 18 28.98 -4.15 -0.01
CA ASP A 18 27.64 -4.04 0.59
C ASP A 18 26.97 -5.42 0.66
N THR A 19 25.96 -5.56 1.52
CA THR A 19 25.33 -6.86 1.76
C THR A 19 24.70 -7.46 0.51
N THR A 20 24.12 -6.66 -0.38
CA THR A 20 23.55 -7.18 -1.64
C THR A 20 24.65 -7.81 -2.49
N THR A 21 25.72 -7.07 -2.75
CA THR A 21 26.88 -7.52 -3.54
C THR A 21 27.53 -8.75 -2.90
N PHE A 22 27.69 -8.75 -1.58
CA PHE A 22 28.21 -9.89 -0.82
C PHE A 22 27.36 -11.15 -1.06
N LEU A 23 26.03 -11.04 -0.89
CA LEU A 23 25.12 -12.17 -1.09
C LEU A 23 25.16 -12.69 -2.53
N GLN A 24 25.12 -11.79 -3.52
CA GLN A 24 25.23 -12.17 -4.93
C GLN A 24 26.51 -12.95 -5.24
N LEU A 25 27.65 -12.49 -4.73
CA LEU A 25 28.94 -13.16 -4.93
C LEU A 25 28.95 -14.55 -4.30
N THR A 26 28.40 -14.68 -3.08
CA THR A 26 28.34 -15.98 -2.38
C THR A 26 27.38 -16.96 -3.06
N PHE A 27 26.23 -16.50 -3.58
CA PHE A 27 25.30 -17.35 -4.33
C PHE A 27 25.81 -17.74 -5.72
N SER A 28 26.60 -16.88 -6.36
CA SER A 28 27.13 -17.14 -7.69
C SER A 28 28.33 -18.09 -7.69
N CYS A 29 29.01 -18.29 -6.55
CA CYS A 29 30.24 -19.07 -6.48
C CYS A 29 30.42 -19.82 -5.16
N ARG A 30 30.38 -21.17 -5.23
CA ARG A 30 30.62 -22.06 -4.07
C ARG A 30 31.94 -21.79 -3.35
N ALA A 31 33.01 -21.45 -4.08
CA ALA A 31 34.31 -21.14 -3.47
C ALA A 31 34.29 -19.83 -2.68
N LEU A 32 33.55 -18.82 -3.14
CA LEU A 32 33.37 -17.56 -2.39
C LEU A 32 32.49 -17.78 -1.15
N LEU A 33 31.45 -18.61 -1.27
CA LEU A 33 30.65 -19.00 -0.12
C LEU A 33 31.48 -19.75 0.93
N ALA A 34 32.30 -20.73 0.52
CA ALA A 34 33.19 -21.44 1.43
C ALA A 34 34.20 -20.49 2.11
N ALA A 35 34.79 -19.57 1.34
CA ALA A 35 35.66 -18.53 1.88
C ALA A 35 34.94 -17.63 2.90
N ALA A 36 33.68 -17.26 2.65
CA ALA A 36 32.88 -16.48 3.59
C ALA A 36 32.54 -17.25 4.87
N LEU A 37 32.08 -18.50 4.74
CA LEU A 37 31.68 -19.35 5.88
C LEU A 37 32.87 -19.78 6.76
N SER A 38 34.09 -19.77 6.22
CA SER A 38 35.31 -19.98 7.01
C SER A 38 35.66 -18.80 7.93
N ASN A 39 35.03 -17.63 7.76
CA ASN A 39 35.32 -16.43 8.54
C ASN A 39 34.07 -15.90 9.26
N ARG A 40 33.97 -16.24 10.55
CA ARG A 40 32.88 -15.79 11.43
C ARG A 40 32.77 -14.26 11.50
N GLN A 41 33.89 -13.56 11.62
CA GLN A 41 33.92 -12.10 11.78
C GLN A 41 33.38 -11.39 10.54
N LEU A 42 33.64 -11.93 9.35
CA LEU A 42 33.06 -11.43 8.10
C LEU A 42 31.53 -11.53 8.11
N ILE A 43 30.98 -12.67 8.55
CA ILE A 43 29.51 -12.84 8.63
C ILE A 43 28.91 -11.91 9.69
N GLN A 44 29.54 -11.77 10.86
CA GLN A 44 29.09 -10.84 11.89
C GLN A 44 29.13 -9.39 11.42
N TYR A 45 30.17 -9.02 10.67
CA TYR A 45 30.27 -7.70 10.05
C TYR A 45 29.13 -7.48 9.07
N GLN A 46 28.87 -8.40 8.14
CA GLN A 46 27.75 -8.29 7.21
C GLN A 46 26.39 -8.23 7.94
N LEU A 47 26.22 -9.00 9.01
CA LEU A 47 25.01 -8.97 9.84
C LEU A 47 24.80 -7.62 10.54
N SER A 48 25.88 -6.93 10.90
CA SER A 48 25.84 -5.57 11.47
C SER A 48 25.45 -4.50 10.46
N GLN A 49 25.50 -4.78 9.15
CA GLN A 49 25.10 -3.87 8.08
C GLN A 49 23.63 -4.01 7.69
N VAL A 50 22.88 -4.95 8.29
CA VAL A 50 21.48 -5.24 7.95
C VAL A 50 20.55 -4.92 9.13
N PRO A 51 19.37 -4.32 8.89
CA PRO A 51 18.43 -4.05 9.97
C PRO A 51 17.97 -5.31 10.73
N GLY A 52 17.87 -5.22 12.06
CA GLY A 52 17.37 -6.28 12.93
C GLY A 52 17.86 -6.23 14.38
N GLY A 53 18.86 -5.42 14.73
CA GLY A 53 19.35 -5.29 16.12
C GLY A 53 19.83 -6.58 16.79
N ILE A 54 20.34 -6.49 18.03
CA ILE A 54 20.89 -7.64 18.80
C ILE A 54 19.78 -8.33 19.63
N THR A 55 18.77 -7.57 20.08
CA THR A 55 17.72 -8.01 21.01
C THR A 55 16.38 -8.36 20.35
N SER A 56 16.22 -8.13 19.05
CA SER A 56 14.96 -8.40 18.31
C SER A 56 14.58 -9.88 18.31
N ASP A 57 15.58 -10.76 18.16
CA ASP A 57 15.34 -12.18 17.91
C ASP A 57 14.81 -12.93 19.16
N ALA A 58 15.05 -12.41 20.37
CA ALA A 58 14.53 -12.98 21.62
C ALA A 58 13.13 -12.45 22.01
N LEU A 59 12.69 -11.33 21.41
CA LEU A 59 11.44 -10.63 21.74
C LEU A 59 10.35 -10.76 20.67
N GLU A 60 10.68 -11.24 19.46
CA GLU A 60 9.68 -11.50 18.39
C GLU A 60 8.58 -12.50 18.85
N ASN A 61 8.85 -13.38 19.83
CA ASN A 61 7.85 -14.27 20.45
C ASN A 61 6.93 -13.62 21.50
N LYS A 62 7.09 -12.32 21.82
CA LYS A 62 6.33 -11.64 22.90
C LYS A 62 5.35 -10.56 22.41
N TYR A 63 5.44 -10.13 21.16
CA TYR A 63 4.64 -9.04 20.61
C TYR A 63 3.73 -9.46 19.44
N GLU A 64 3.39 -10.75 19.34
CA GLU A 64 2.24 -11.17 18.53
C GLU A 64 0.97 -10.53 19.12
N LEU A 65 0.54 -9.43 18.50
CA LEU A 65 -0.81 -8.92 18.64
C LEU A 65 -1.79 -10.05 18.31
N GLY A 66 -2.75 -10.24 19.22
CA GLY A 66 -3.92 -11.11 19.18
C GLY A 66 -4.10 -12.01 17.95
N LYS A 67 -4.03 -13.32 18.20
CA LYS A 67 -4.48 -14.45 17.35
C LYS A 67 -5.42 -14.04 16.21
N SER A 68 -4.87 -13.98 15.01
CA SER A 68 -5.55 -14.44 13.79
C SER A 68 -4.59 -15.42 13.12
N GLU A 69 -5.08 -16.63 12.85
CA GLU A 69 -4.38 -17.81 12.38
C GLU A 69 -3.17 -17.48 11.47
N SER A 70 -1.98 -17.69 12.02
CA SER A 70 -0.72 -17.74 11.28
C SER A 70 -0.67 -19.02 10.44
N PRO A 71 -0.31 -18.96 9.15
CA PRO A 71 0.17 -20.15 8.47
C PRO A 71 1.48 -20.61 9.12
N GLU A 72 1.60 -21.92 9.32
CA GLU A 72 2.73 -22.59 9.97
C GLU A 72 4.10 -22.14 9.41
N PRO A 73 5.16 -22.19 10.23
CA PRO A 73 6.51 -21.86 9.77
C PRO A 73 6.94 -22.87 8.70
N TYR A 74 7.10 -22.39 7.46
CA TYR A 74 7.72 -23.16 6.39
C TYR A 74 9.20 -23.42 6.76
N GLU A 75 9.53 -24.67 7.06
CA GLU A 75 10.89 -25.16 7.09
C GLU A 75 11.47 -25.06 5.68
N TYR A 76 12.55 -24.28 5.51
CA TYR A 76 13.36 -24.31 4.31
C TYR A 76 14.40 -25.41 4.47
N GLU A 77 14.13 -26.60 3.92
CA GLU A 77 15.19 -27.55 3.58
C GLU A 77 15.96 -26.97 2.40
N TYR A 78 17.21 -26.57 2.63
CA TYR A 78 18.17 -26.47 1.55
C TYR A 78 18.59 -27.90 1.22
N ASP A 79 18.22 -28.40 0.04
CA ASP A 79 18.89 -29.54 -0.59
C ASP A 79 20.32 -29.13 -0.93
N ILE A 80 21.19 -29.11 0.08
CA ILE A 80 22.60 -29.38 -0.11
C ILE A 80 22.64 -30.90 -0.16
N GLU A 81 22.69 -31.48 -1.36
CA GLU A 81 22.92 -32.92 -1.51
C GLU A 81 24.16 -33.30 -0.68
N ASP A 82 23.93 -33.99 0.44
CA ASP A 82 24.92 -34.37 1.46
C ASP A 82 25.85 -35.51 1.01
N GLU A 83 25.96 -35.81 -0.29
CA GLU A 83 26.64 -37.03 -0.76
C GLU A 83 28.14 -36.91 -1.07
N ASP A 84 28.80 -35.75 -0.91
CA ASP A 84 30.21 -35.59 -1.36
C ASP A 84 31.18 -34.97 -0.33
N LEU A 85 30.91 -35.00 0.97
CA LEU A 85 31.82 -34.46 2.01
C LEU A 85 32.48 -35.50 2.93
N ASP A 86 32.51 -36.76 2.51
CA ASP A 86 33.32 -37.80 3.16
C ASP A 86 34.77 -37.73 2.66
N GLY A 87 35.57 -36.80 3.18
CA GLY A 87 36.96 -36.69 2.73
C GLY A 87 37.89 -35.76 3.48
N LEU A 88 37.57 -35.31 4.69
CA LEU A 88 38.43 -34.42 5.47
C LEU A 88 38.45 -34.72 6.98
N ASP A 89 38.50 -36.00 7.36
CA ASP A 89 38.88 -36.42 8.71
C ASP A 89 40.08 -37.37 8.61
N ASP A 90 41.27 -36.80 8.72
CA ASP A 90 42.49 -37.49 9.17
C ASP A 90 43.55 -36.39 9.36
N LEU A 91 43.75 -35.94 10.60
CA LEU A 91 45.06 -35.56 11.15
C LEU A 91 44.93 -35.30 12.67
N ASP A 92 45.01 -36.40 13.38
CA ASP A 92 45.91 -36.68 14.52
C ASP A 92 45.76 -35.99 15.88
N GLU A 93 45.92 -36.85 16.87
CA GLU A 93 45.78 -36.75 18.31
C GLU A 93 47.04 -36.18 18.98
N SER A 94 46.90 -35.68 20.21
CA SER A 94 47.67 -36.12 21.41
C SER A 94 47.47 -35.08 22.54
N GLU A 95 46.77 -35.46 23.61
CA GLU A 95 47.24 -36.06 24.88
C GLU A 95 47.35 -34.99 25.98
N GLN A 96 46.52 -35.12 27.03
CA GLN A 96 46.89 -35.46 28.43
C GLN A 96 47.47 -34.25 29.20
N ASP A 97 47.17 -33.95 30.46
CA ASP A 97 46.52 -34.67 31.56
C ASP A 97 46.37 -33.71 32.77
N GLU A 98 45.66 -34.18 33.80
CA GLU A 98 45.81 -33.88 35.24
C GLU A 98 45.10 -32.68 35.92
N ASP A 99 43.98 -33.02 36.58
CA ASP A 99 43.65 -32.83 38.01
C ASP A 99 44.38 -31.79 38.89
N SER A 100 43.63 -30.94 39.60
CA SER A 100 43.82 -30.71 41.04
C SER A 100 42.65 -29.92 41.69
N ASP A 101 42.17 -30.47 42.80
CA ASP A 101 41.38 -29.87 43.87
C ASP A 101 41.96 -28.55 44.42
N GLY A 102 41.09 -27.74 45.04
CA GLY A 102 41.50 -26.78 46.09
C GLY A 102 40.59 -25.56 46.22
N GLY A 103 39.70 -25.57 47.22
CA GLY A 103 38.85 -24.44 47.59
C GLY A 103 39.55 -23.32 48.36
N GLY A 104 38.81 -22.22 48.59
CA GLY A 104 39.19 -21.15 49.51
C GLY A 104 38.50 -19.83 49.18
N ASP A 105 37.46 -19.50 49.92
CA ASP A 105 36.94 -18.14 50.10
C ASP A 105 37.97 -17.26 50.83
N GLU A 106 38.02 -15.97 50.50
CA GLU A 106 38.05 -14.80 51.42
C GLU A 106 38.58 -13.53 50.70
N ASP A 107 37.68 -12.55 50.61
CA ASP A 107 37.79 -11.11 50.89
C ASP A 107 38.84 -10.18 50.21
N GLU A 108 38.24 -9.13 49.61
CA GLU A 108 38.55 -7.69 49.65
C GLU A 108 40.02 -7.20 49.70
N ASP A 109 40.41 -6.38 48.71
CA ASP A 109 40.94 -5.03 48.96
C ASP A 109 41.05 -4.20 47.67
N GLU A 110 40.55 -2.97 47.74
CA GLU A 110 40.76 -1.87 46.79
C GLU A 110 42.21 -1.35 46.86
N VAL A 111 42.88 -1.16 45.72
CA VAL A 111 43.88 -0.10 45.56
C VAL A 111 43.81 0.49 44.15
N VAL A 112 43.82 1.82 44.13
CA VAL A 112 43.70 2.73 43.00
C VAL A 112 45.09 3.03 42.41
N ASP A 113 45.10 3.30 41.10
CA ASP A 113 45.86 4.34 40.37
C ASP A 113 46.95 3.95 39.35
N GLU A 114 46.85 4.73 38.26
CA GLU A 114 47.87 5.20 37.29
C GLU A 114 48.03 4.53 35.91
N ASP A 115 47.50 5.26 34.92
CA ASP A 115 48.08 5.60 33.62
C ASP A 115 48.41 4.47 32.62
N GLU A 116 47.46 4.20 31.70
CA GLU A 116 47.81 3.71 30.36
C GLU A 116 47.22 4.57 29.23
N VAL A 117 48.15 4.96 28.37
CA VAL A 117 48.02 5.77 27.17
C VAL A 117 47.07 5.10 26.16
N GLN A 118 46.02 5.81 25.76
CA GLN A 118 45.10 5.37 24.70
C GLN A 118 45.82 5.38 23.35
N ASN A 119 46.16 4.20 22.84
CA ASN A 119 46.40 4.00 21.41
C ASN A 119 45.04 4.01 20.70
N GLU A 120 44.65 5.18 20.18
CA GLU A 120 43.52 5.34 19.26
C GLU A 120 43.89 4.75 17.89
N ASP A 121 43.81 3.43 17.71
CA ASP A 121 43.71 2.81 16.37
C ASP A 121 43.30 1.31 16.37
N GLU A 122 42.75 0.79 17.47
CA GLU A 122 42.13 -0.55 17.46
C GLU A 122 40.62 -0.49 17.16
N PRO A 123 40.12 -1.29 16.20
CA PRO A 123 38.69 -1.37 15.94
C PRO A 123 37.97 -1.91 17.19
N LYS A 124 37.04 -1.12 17.72
CA LYS A 124 36.20 -1.51 18.87
C LYS A 124 35.58 -2.89 18.63
N PRO A 125 35.58 -3.79 19.63
CA PRO A 125 35.01 -5.13 19.49
C PRO A 125 33.53 -5.02 19.11
N ILE A 126 33.18 -5.68 18.01
CA ILE A 126 31.81 -5.82 17.55
C ILE A 126 31.04 -6.53 18.68
N PRO A 127 29.96 -5.92 19.24
CA PRO A 127 29.22 -6.53 20.35
C PRO A 127 28.63 -7.88 19.92
N ASP A 128 28.64 -8.83 20.86
CA ASP A 128 28.43 -10.25 20.62
C ASP A 128 27.06 -10.58 19.97
N LEU A 129 27.07 -10.81 18.65
CA LEU A 129 25.92 -11.15 17.80
C LEU A 129 25.43 -12.61 17.95
N GLY A 130 25.71 -13.25 19.10
CA GLY A 130 25.34 -14.62 19.42
C GLY A 130 26.55 -15.54 19.51
N SER A 131 27.28 -15.47 20.62
CA SER A 131 28.47 -16.28 20.95
C SER A 131 28.29 -17.76 20.64
N ASP A 132 27.06 -18.25 20.78
CA ASP A 132 26.74 -19.69 20.76
C ASP A 132 26.30 -20.22 19.39
N LEU A 133 26.09 -19.35 18.39
CA LEU A 133 25.67 -19.78 17.05
C LEU A 133 26.86 -20.22 16.20
N SER A 134 26.72 -21.26 15.38
CA SER A 134 27.74 -21.59 14.37
C SER A 134 27.82 -20.53 13.26
N THR A 135 28.93 -20.45 12.51
CA THR A 135 29.05 -19.51 11.37
C THR A 135 27.97 -19.74 10.31
N LYS A 136 27.59 -21.01 10.07
CA LYS A 136 26.49 -21.38 9.18
C LYS A 136 25.15 -20.85 9.71
N ALA A 137 24.90 -20.95 11.02
CA ALA A 137 23.69 -20.40 11.64
C ALA A 137 23.65 -18.86 11.58
N LEU A 138 24.78 -18.19 11.77
CA LEU A 138 24.89 -16.73 11.57
C LEU A 138 24.61 -16.33 10.12
N PHE A 139 25.14 -17.09 9.16
CA PHE A 139 24.86 -16.85 7.74
C PHE A 139 23.38 -17.05 7.42
N GLY A 140 22.74 -18.09 7.99
CA GLY A 140 21.28 -18.27 7.90
C GLY A 140 20.49 -17.07 8.43
N ARG A 141 20.91 -16.49 9.57
CA ARG A 141 20.31 -15.25 10.09
C ARG A 141 20.54 -14.05 9.18
N LEU A 142 21.74 -13.92 8.62
CA LEU A 142 22.04 -12.88 7.63
C LEU A 142 21.07 -12.97 6.44
N LEU A 143 20.88 -14.16 5.89
CA LEU A 143 19.92 -14.39 4.80
C LEU A 143 18.51 -14.01 5.19
N GLN A 144 18.04 -14.44 6.36
CA GLN A 144 16.70 -14.12 6.84
C GLN A 144 16.50 -12.60 6.96
N ARG A 145 17.46 -11.87 7.54
CA ARG A 145 17.39 -10.41 7.67
C ARG A 145 17.51 -9.71 6.32
N ALA A 146 18.39 -10.18 5.45
CA ALA A 146 18.57 -9.64 4.11
C ALA A 146 17.27 -9.75 3.28
N TYR A 147 16.63 -10.93 3.27
CA TYR A 147 15.36 -11.13 2.57
C TYR A 147 14.21 -10.31 3.16
N ARG A 148 14.13 -10.20 4.50
CA ARG A 148 13.15 -9.33 5.16
C ARG A 148 13.32 -7.86 4.76
N ASN A 149 14.54 -7.43 4.44
CA ASN A 149 14.89 -6.08 4.03
C ASN A 149 15.10 -5.92 2.50
N LEU A 150 14.67 -6.92 1.71
CA LEU A 150 14.71 -6.90 0.24
C LEU A 150 16.09 -6.79 -0.42
N PHE A 151 17.18 -7.11 0.30
CA PHE A 151 18.52 -7.08 -0.30
C PHE A 151 18.61 -8.06 -1.46
N GLY A 152 18.95 -7.55 -2.64
CA GLY A 152 19.06 -8.33 -3.88
C GLY A 152 17.75 -8.54 -4.64
N ALA A 153 16.64 -7.99 -4.15
CA ALA A 153 15.35 -8.13 -4.80
C ALA A 153 15.27 -7.49 -6.18
N GLU A 154 16.06 -6.47 -6.46
CA GLU A 154 16.21 -5.89 -7.79
C GLU A 154 16.73 -6.90 -8.84
N PHE A 155 17.36 -8.00 -8.42
CA PHE A 155 17.90 -9.03 -9.33
C PHE A 155 17.03 -10.27 -9.42
N HIS A 156 16.49 -10.73 -8.30
CA HIS A 156 15.67 -11.95 -8.27
C HIS A 156 14.16 -11.67 -8.38
N CYS A 157 13.72 -10.40 -8.33
CA CYS A 157 12.31 -10.07 -8.50
C CYS A 157 11.77 -10.65 -9.81
N GLN A 158 10.76 -11.49 -9.68
CA GLN A 158 10.06 -12.05 -10.82
C GLN A 158 8.93 -11.10 -11.20
N ARG A 159 8.95 -10.65 -12.46
CA ARG A 159 7.92 -9.79 -13.04
C ARG A 159 6.98 -10.66 -13.86
N LYS A 160 5.77 -10.89 -13.36
CA LYS A 160 4.75 -11.65 -14.09
C LYS A 160 3.82 -10.66 -14.78
N LEU A 161 3.89 -10.59 -16.11
CA LEU A 161 2.96 -9.81 -16.93
C LEU A 161 1.79 -10.70 -17.32
N ILE A 162 0.58 -10.25 -16.97
CA ILE A 162 -0.68 -10.89 -17.32
C ILE A 162 -1.30 -10.11 -18.47
N THR A 163 -1.38 -10.77 -19.62
CA THR A 163 -2.02 -10.25 -20.83
C THR A 163 -3.36 -10.93 -21.05
N PHE A 164 -4.27 -10.22 -21.72
CA PHE A 164 -5.66 -10.64 -21.95
C PHE A 164 -5.91 -10.73 -23.46
N GLU A 165 -5.14 -11.57 -24.14
CA GLU A 165 -5.19 -11.76 -25.60
C GLU A 165 -5.14 -10.43 -26.38
N ASP A 166 -6.14 -10.18 -27.24
CA ASP A 166 -6.30 -8.96 -28.04
C ASP A 166 -6.94 -7.79 -27.25
N LYS A 167 -7.26 -7.97 -25.97
CA LYS A 167 -7.90 -6.93 -25.15
C LYS A 167 -6.89 -6.01 -24.50
N VAL A 168 -7.12 -4.70 -24.64
CA VAL A 168 -6.31 -3.65 -23.99
C VAL A 168 -7.00 -3.19 -22.72
N LEU A 169 -6.33 -3.29 -21.59
CA LEU A 169 -6.86 -2.85 -20.30
C LEU A 169 -7.09 -1.32 -20.29
N ASP A 170 -8.26 -0.90 -19.83
CA ASP A 170 -8.57 0.49 -19.55
C ASP A 170 -8.24 0.81 -18.09
N ALA A 171 -7.05 1.35 -17.86
CA ALA A 171 -6.56 1.67 -16.53
C ALA A 171 -7.37 2.74 -15.78
N ARG A 172 -8.16 3.55 -16.50
CA ARG A 172 -9.00 4.60 -15.88
C ARG A 172 -10.34 4.01 -15.44
N ALA A 173 -10.91 3.13 -16.24
CA ALA A 173 -12.17 2.46 -15.93
C ALA A 173 -12.00 1.30 -14.93
N SER A 174 -10.82 0.68 -14.91
CA SER A 174 -10.46 -0.40 -13.98
C SER A 174 -10.12 0.15 -12.59
N ILE A 175 -10.23 -0.70 -11.56
CA ILE A 175 -9.83 -0.37 -10.19
C ILE A 175 -9.07 -1.54 -9.55
N LEU A 176 -7.91 -1.22 -8.99
CA LEU A 176 -7.11 -2.10 -8.14
C LEU A 176 -7.45 -1.75 -6.68
N GLU A 177 -8.22 -2.63 -6.02
CA GLU A 177 -8.59 -2.52 -4.60
C GLU A 177 -8.37 -3.88 -3.93
N CYS A 178 -7.11 -4.24 -3.69
CA CYS A 178 -6.72 -5.53 -3.09
C CYS A 178 -6.23 -5.42 -1.64
N ASN A 179 -6.09 -4.21 -1.07
CA ASN A 179 -5.66 -3.99 0.31
C ASN A 179 -6.84 -3.92 1.31
N SER A 180 -8.08 -3.76 0.84
CA SER A 180 -9.26 -3.80 1.71
C SER A 180 -9.67 -5.24 2.05
N ALA A 181 -10.28 -5.45 3.22
CA ALA A 181 -10.66 -6.80 3.69
C ALA A 181 -11.63 -7.52 2.73
N HIS A 182 -12.47 -6.74 2.06
CA HIS A 182 -13.47 -7.19 1.07
C HIS A 182 -13.04 -6.81 -0.37
N GLY A 183 -11.80 -6.37 -0.56
CA GLY A 183 -11.31 -5.84 -1.83
C GLY A 183 -11.17 -6.91 -2.90
N SER A 184 -11.81 -6.71 -4.04
CA SER A 184 -11.52 -7.43 -5.27
C SER A 184 -11.28 -6.44 -6.40
N SER A 185 -10.32 -6.73 -7.27
CA SER A 185 -10.01 -5.81 -8.36
C SER A 185 -11.04 -5.94 -9.48
N LYS A 186 -11.40 -4.83 -10.11
CA LYS A 186 -12.29 -4.83 -11.27
C LYS A 186 -11.54 -4.37 -12.49
N LEU A 187 -11.53 -5.21 -13.52
CA LEU A 187 -10.85 -4.94 -14.78
C LEU A 187 -11.88 -4.59 -15.86
N VAL A 188 -11.57 -3.57 -16.63
CA VAL A 188 -12.36 -3.11 -17.78
C VAL A 188 -11.44 -3.02 -18.98
N PHE A 189 -11.85 -3.52 -20.13
CA PHE A 189 -11.08 -3.44 -21.36
C PHE A 189 -11.62 -2.36 -22.29
N LYS A 190 -10.72 -1.71 -23.03
CA LYS A 190 -11.09 -0.64 -23.97
C LYS A 190 -12.01 -1.18 -25.07
N GLY A 191 -13.17 -0.54 -25.21
CA GLY A 191 -14.19 -0.96 -26.18
C GLY A 191 -15.02 -2.17 -25.75
N ASP A 192 -14.70 -2.77 -24.60
CA ASP A 192 -15.53 -3.79 -23.96
C ASP A 192 -16.61 -3.11 -23.11
N GLN A 193 -17.76 -3.77 -23.00
CA GLN A 193 -18.94 -3.27 -22.27
C GLN A 193 -19.16 -4.01 -20.94
N ASN A 194 -18.16 -4.79 -20.54
CA ASN A 194 -18.20 -5.65 -19.37
C ASN A 194 -17.14 -5.26 -18.35
N VAL A 195 -17.45 -5.56 -17.09
CA VAL A 195 -16.53 -5.45 -15.95
C VAL A 195 -16.19 -6.85 -15.49
N TYR A 196 -14.90 -7.15 -15.33
CA TYR A 196 -14.39 -8.46 -14.94
C TYR A 196 -13.90 -8.41 -13.50
N ASP A 197 -14.35 -9.35 -12.67
CA ASP A 197 -13.93 -9.46 -11.27
C ASP A 197 -12.68 -10.32 -11.15
N LEU A 198 -11.75 -9.87 -10.31
CA LEU A 198 -10.52 -10.58 -9.98
C LEU A 198 -10.57 -10.99 -8.50
N ALA A 199 -11.05 -12.19 -8.21
CA ALA A 199 -11.11 -12.70 -6.84
C ALA A 199 -9.80 -13.38 -6.42
N ASN A 200 -9.23 -12.91 -5.30
CA ASN A 200 -8.14 -13.53 -4.53
C ASN A 200 -6.84 -13.89 -5.30
N GLY A 201 -6.71 -13.60 -6.59
CA GLY A 201 -5.58 -13.97 -7.44
C GLY A 201 -5.67 -13.33 -8.83
N PRO A 202 -4.77 -13.69 -9.78
CA PRO A 202 -4.74 -13.11 -11.13
C PRO A 202 -5.85 -13.62 -12.07
N GLY A 203 -6.62 -14.63 -11.67
CA GLY A 203 -7.69 -15.19 -12.49
C GLY A 203 -8.98 -14.38 -12.41
N ILE A 204 -9.71 -14.33 -13.52
CA ILE A 204 -11.04 -13.71 -13.56
C ILE A 204 -12.06 -14.66 -12.96
N SER A 205 -12.82 -14.18 -11.99
CA SER A 205 -13.80 -14.97 -11.24
C SER A 205 -15.23 -14.75 -11.69
N ASP A 206 -15.55 -13.56 -12.21
CA ASP A 206 -16.91 -13.20 -12.62
C ASP A 206 -16.90 -12.12 -13.71
N GLN A 207 -18.02 -11.99 -14.43
CA GLN A 207 -18.23 -10.99 -15.47
C GLN A 207 -19.59 -10.30 -15.32
N VAL A 208 -19.56 -8.97 -15.40
CA VAL A 208 -20.69 -8.10 -15.14
C VAL A 208 -20.95 -7.25 -16.39
N SER A 209 -22.04 -7.53 -17.11
CA SER A 209 -22.47 -6.76 -18.30
C SER A 209 -23.62 -5.79 -17.97
N SER A 210 -23.61 -4.56 -18.48
CA SER A 210 -24.74 -3.64 -18.27
C SER A 210 -25.99 -4.08 -19.06
N PRO A 211 -27.21 -4.00 -18.49
CA PRO A 211 -28.46 -4.30 -19.21
C PRO A 211 -28.66 -3.39 -20.44
N ALA A 212 -28.08 -2.20 -20.41
CA ALA A 212 -28.17 -1.22 -21.49
C ALA A 212 -27.49 -1.66 -22.79
N ASN A 213 -26.58 -2.65 -22.73
CA ASN A 213 -25.85 -3.19 -23.88
C ASN A 213 -26.78 -3.72 -24.98
N LYS A 214 -28.03 -4.09 -24.64
CA LYS A 214 -29.04 -4.56 -25.60
C LYS A 214 -29.61 -3.45 -26.48
N PHE A 215 -29.48 -2.19 -26.07
CA PHE A 215 -30.17 -1.05 -26.68
C PHE A 215 -29.22 0.01 -27.24
N GLY A 216 -27.92 -0.18 -27.05
CA GLY A 216 -26.91 0.77 -27.48
C GLY A 216 -25.50 0.33 -27.11
N THR A 217 -24.56 1.24 -27.34
CA THR A 217 -23.17 1.08 -26.93
C THR A 217 -22.98 1.66 -25.54
N VAL A 218 -22.42 0.85 -24.63
CA VAL A 218 -22.02 1.27 -23.28
C VAL A 218 -20.51 1.40 -23.22
N GLU A 219 -20.03 2.54 -22.74
CA GLU A 219 -18.63 2.82 -22.48
C GLU A 219 -18.45 2.99 -20.97
N ILE A 220 -17.80 2.04 -20.30
CA ILE A 220 -17.53 2.13 -18.86
C ILE A 220 -16.43 3.17 -18.63
N LEU A 221 -16.72 4.20 -17.83
CA LEU A 221 -15.80 5.31 -17.56
C LEU A 221 -15.03 5.11 -16.26
N PHE A 222 -15.71 4.62 -15.22
CA PHE A 222 -15.14 4.34 -13.90
C PHE A 222 -15.88 3.18 -13.24
N THR A 223 -15.15 2.42 -12.44
CA THR A 223 -15.71 1.41 -11.52
C THR A 223 -15.31 1.75 -10.10
N GLY A 224 -16.12 1.33 -9.13
CA GLY A 224 -15.79 1.43 -7.72
C GLY A 224 -16.62 0.50 -6.88
N HIS A 225 -16.10 0.12 -5.72
CA HIS A 225 -16.84 -0.65 -4.73
C HIS A 225 -17.61 0.27 -3.81
N GLY A 226 -18.83 -0.12 -3.46
CA GLY A 226 -19.54 0.61 -2.44
C GLY A 226 -20.68 -0.20 -1.85
N ALA A 227 -21.11 0.27 -0.69
CA ALA A 227 -22.33 -0.19 -0.08
C ALA A 227 -23.50 0.68 -0.55
N HIS A 228 -24.66 0.07 -0.71
CA HIS A 228 -25.92 0.72 -1.01
C HIS A 228 -26.96 0.33 0.01
N VAL A 229 -27.71 1.33 0.50
CA VAL A 229 -28.73 1.09 1.51
C VAL A 229 -30.06 0.82 0.84
N THR A 230 -30.62 -0.35 1.10
CA THR A 230 -32.00 -0.68 0.79
C THR A 230 -32.86 -0.54 2.05
N PRO A 231 -34.21 -0.54 1.94
CA PRO A 231 -35.09 -0.46 3.11
C PRO A 231 -34.94 -1.64 4.08
N GLU A 232 -34.47 -2.78 3.60
CA GLU A 232 -34.44 -4.05 4.35
C GLU A 232 -33.02 -4.42 4.81
N ASP A 233 -32.00 -4.00 4.06
CA ASP A 233 -30.60 -4.36 4.31
C ASP A 233 -29.64 -3.40 3.60
N ILE A 234 -28.35 -3.52 3.90
CA ILE A 234 -27.29 -2.88 3.15
C ILE A 234 -26.72 -3.91 2.17
N ALA A 235 -26.80 -3.58 0.90
CA ALA A 235 -26.20 -4.37 -0.16
C ALA A 235 -24.81 -3.85 -0.51
N ASP A 236 -23.80 -4.69 -0.36
CA ASP A 236 -22.52 -4.48 -1.03
C ASP A 236 -22.65 -4.74 -2.53
N GLY A 237 -21.91 -3.97 -3.32
CA GLY A 237 -21.94 -4.11 -4.77
C GLY A 237 -20.90 -3.29 -5.50
N ILE A 238 -21.09 -3.21 -6.80
CA ILE A 238 -20.22 -2.50 -7.72
C ILE A 238 -20.98 -1.30 -8.28
N TYR A 239 -20.35 -0.14 -8.21
CA TYR A 239 -20.74 1.03 -8.97
C TYR A 239 -20.02 1.05 -10.32
N MET A 240 -20.79 1.26 -11.39
CA MET A 240 -20.30 1.38 -12.76
C MET A 240 -20.80 2.71 -13.32
N LEU A 241 -19.91 3.69 -13.43
CA LEU A 241 -20.21 4.95 -14.10
C LEU A 241 -19.94 4.75 -15.58
N HIS A 242 -20.98 4.85 -16.40
CA HIS A 242 -20.88 4.55 -17.82
C HIS A 242 -21.55 5.61 -18.69
N ARG A 243 -21.12 5.66 -19.95
CA ARG A 243 -21.75 6.45 -20.99
C ARG A 243 -22.53 5.54 -21.92
N PHE A 244 -23.79 5.87 -22.14
CA PHE A 244 -24.67 5.16 -23.04
C PHE A 244 -24.93 5.96 -24.32
N ARG A 245 -24.85 5.28 -25.47
CA ARG A 245 -25.25 5.80 -26.79
C ARG A 245 -26.21 4.81 -27.45
N PRO A 246 -27.46 5.20 -27.75
CA PRO A 246 -28.43 4.31 -28.37
C PRO A 246 -27.98 3.92 -29.78
N PHE A 247 -28.43 2.77 -30.27
CA PHE A 247 -28.21 2.41 -31.67
C PHE A 247 -28.98 3.34 -32.61
N ASP A 248 -28.40 3.65 -33.76
CA ASP A 248 -29.07 4.38 -34.85
C ASP A 248 -30.00 3.44 -35.64
N ASP A 249 -30.95 2.79 -34.95
CA ASP A 249 -31.91 1.86 -35.56
C ASP A 249 -33.36 2.38 -35.41
N PRO A 250 -34.12 2.55 -36.50
CA PRO A 250 -35.53 2.93 -36.44
C PRO A 250 -36.44 1.91 -35.71
N GLU A 251 -36.00 0.67 -35.48
CA GLU A 251 -36.70 -0.34 -34.67
C GLU A 251 -36.33 -0.31 -33.18
N THR A 252 -35.40 0.57 -32.78
CA THR A 252 -35.00 0.69 -31.37
C THR A 252 -36.21 1.01 -30.50
N ASP A 253 -36.36 0.29 -29.40
CA ASP A 253 -37.42 0.54 -28.42
C ASP A 253 -37.24 1.93 -27.78
N THR A 254 -37.89 2.94 -28.38
CA THR A 254 -37.90 4.32 -27.90
C THR A 254 -38.59 4.48 -26.54
N SER A 255 -39.29 3.45 -26.06
CA SER A 255 -39.85 3.42 -24.72
C SER A 255 -38.84 2.97 -23.66
N HIS A 256 -37.73 2.34 -24.08
CA HIS A 256 -36.68 1.91 -23.17
C HIS A 256 -36.03 3.13 -22.49
N PRO A 257 -35.87 3.15 -21.17
CA PRO A 257 -35.48 4.37 -20.45
C PRO A 257 -34.11 4.93 -20.83
N PHE A 258 -33.12 4.07 -21.06
CA PHE A 258 -31.80 4.49 -21.54
C PHE A 258 -31.89 5.17 -22.92
N VAL A 259 -32.71 4.62 -23.82
CA VAL A 259 -32.91 5.16 -25.18
C VAL A 259 -33.71 6.46 -25.10
N ARG A 260 -34.79 6.48 -24.35
CA ARG A 260 -35.66 7.64 -24.18
C ARG A 260 -34.91 8.84 -23.63
N HIS A 261 -34.06 8.64 -22.63
CA HIS A 261 -33.23 9.70 -22.08
C HIS A 261 -32.15 10.14 -23.08
N ALA A 262 -31.48 9.18 -23.74
CA ALA A 262 -30.45 9.46 -24.73
C ALA A 262 -30.94 10.15 -26.02
N MET A 263 -32.19 9.92 -26.42
CA MET A 263 -32.81 10.63 -27.54
C MET A 263 -33.12 12.10 -27.22
N GLN A 264 -33.20 12.47 -25.94
CA GLN A 264 -33.44 13.83 -25.48
C GLN A 264 -32.15 14.62 -25.26
N SER A 265 -30.99 13.95 -25.26
CA SER A 265 -29.68 14.53 -25.00
C SER A 265 -28.82 14.65 -26.26
N SER A 266 -27.73 15.39 -26.16
CA SER A 266 -26.84 15.69 -27.28
C SER A 266 -26.11 14.46 -27.83
N SER A 267 -25.53 14.55 -29.03
CA SER A 267 -24.79 13.48 -29.74
C SER A 267 -23.58 12.88 -28.99
N GLY A 268 -23.25 13.36 -27.79
CA GLY A 268 -22.12 12.88 -26.99
C GLY A 268 -22.42 11.64 -26.13
N GLY A 269 -23.67 11.18 -26.06
CA GLY A 269 -24.10 10.11 -25.14
C GLY A 269 -24.35 10.61 -23.72
N ASP A 270 -25.19 9.88 -22.99
CA ASP A 270 -25.60 10.20 -21.62
C ASP A 270 -24.81 9.43 -20.59
N ILE A 271 -24.59 10.07 -19.43
CA ILE A 271 -23.88 9.49 -18.30
C ILE A 271 -24.89 8.92 -17.31
N PHE A 272 -24.71 7.65 -16.96
CA PHE A 272 -25.48 6.95 -15.95
C PHE A 272 -24.52 6.30 -14.95
N LEU A 273 -24.96 6.22 -13.70
CA LEU A 273 -24.31 5.39 -12.69
C LEU A 273 -25.21 4.19 -12.40
N GLU A 274 -24.69 3.00 -12.63
CA GLU A 274 -25.35 1.75 -12.30
C GLU A 274 -24.72 1.18 -11.02
N PHE A 275 -25.54 0.89 -10.01
CA PHE A 275 -25.15 0.10 -8.86
C PHE A 275 -25.68 -1.32 -9.01
N ARG A 276 -24.78 -2.31 -8.93
CA ARG A 276 -25.12 -3.73 -8.96
C ARG A 276 -24.76 -4.39 -7.63
N PRO A 277 -25.76 -4.79 -6.83
CA PRO A 277 -25.56 -5.62 -5.65
C PRO A 277 -24.86 -6.94 -6.00
N TYR A 278 -24.02 -7.46 -5.11
CA TYR A 278 -23.46 -8.81 -5.25
C TYR A 278 -24.50 -9.92 -5.04
N TYR A 279 -25.63 -9.60 -4.40
CA TYR A 279 -26.72 -10.56 -4.20
C TYR A 279 -27.49 -10.80 -5.53
N PRO A 280 -27.53 -12.06 -6.04
CA PRO A 280 -28.07 -12.36 -7.36
C PRO A 280 -29.55 -12.01 -7.56
N SER A 281 -30.33 -11.91 -6.48
CA SER A 281 -31.77 -11.63 -6.51
C SER A 281 -32.12 -10.15 -6.55
N ALA A 282 -31.16 -9.25 -6.35
CA ALA A 282 -31.42 -7.82 -6.27
C ALA A 282 -31.27 -7.15 -7.65
N TRP A 283 -32.20 -6.25 -7.98
CA TRP A 283 -32.18 -5.53 -9.25
C TRP A 283 -31.10 -4.45 -9.26
N PRO A 284 -30.45 -4.20 -10.41
CA PRO A 284 -29.55 -3.06 -10.55
C PRO A 284 -30.30 -1.74 -10.32
N ILE A 285 -29.61 -0.78 -9.72
CA ILE A 285 -30.13 0.56 -9.44
C ILE A 285 -29.44 1.55 -10.36
N ILE A 286 -30.20 2.37 -11.07
CA ILE A 286 -29.68 3.33 -12.04
C ILE A 286 -29.91 4.75 -11.56
N TYR A 287 -28.87 5.57 -11.68
CA TYR A 287 -28.90 7.01 -11.46
C TYR A 287 -28.56 7.75 -12.76
N SER A 288 -29.27 8.84 -13.01
CA SER A 288 -29.07 9.72 -14.18
C SER A 288 -28.73 11.13 -13.71
N PHE A 289 -27.95 11.88 -14.49
CA PHE A 289 -27.45 13.21 -14.11
C PHE A 289 -27.81 14.28 -15.14
N PRO A 290 -29.11 14.60 -15.33
CA PRO A 290 -29.54 15.53 -16.36
C PRO A 290 -29.00 16.96 -16.16
N GLU A 291 -28.66 17.34 -14.92
CA GLU A 291 -28.06 18.63 -14.60
C GLU A 291 -26.63 18.78 -15.16
N GLU A 292 -25.93 17.65 -15.40
CA GLU A 292 -24.51 17.60 -15.75
C GLU A 292 -24.27 17.28 -17.24
N LYS A 293 -25.27 17.48 -18.10
CA LYS A 293 -25.23 17.12 -19.54
C LYS A 293 -24.07 17.74 -20.34
N ASP A 294 -23.60 18.91 -19.93
CA ASP A 294 -22.53 19.68 -20.61
C ASP A 294 -21.14 19.36 -20.02
N TYR A 295 -21.08 18.47 -19.03
CA TYR A 295 -19.87 18.08 -18.31
C TYR A 295 -19.43 16.65 -18.65
N GLU A 296 -18.21 16.36 -18.25
CA GLU A 296 -17.52 15.09 -18.38
C GLU A 296 -17.03 14.64 -17.00
N PRO A 297 -17.31 13.41 -16.55
CA PRO A 297 -16.77 12.94 -15.28
C PRO A 297 -15.27 12.71 -15.43
N ILE A 298 -14.47 13.29 -14.54
CA ILE A 298 -13.00 13.17 -14.53
C ILE A 298 -12.45 12.39 -13.33
N ALA A 299 -13.28 12.16 -12.30
CA ALA A 299 -12.98 11.28 -11.18
C ALA A 299 -14.28 10.74 -10.56
N PHE A 300 -14.20 9.55 -9.96
CA PHE A 300 -15.28 8.89 -9.25
C PHE A 300 -14.76 8.32 -7.92
N ALA A 301 -15.57 8.38 -6.87
CA ALA A 301 -15.35 7.65 -5.62
C ALA A 301 -16.68 7.24 -5.02
N SER A 302 -16.71 6.09 -4.35
CA SER A 302 -17.87 5.57 -3.62
C SER A 302 -17.53 5.36 -2.16
N SER A 303 -18.51 5.58 -1.27
CA SER A 303 -18.37 5.28 0.15
C SER A 303 -18.55 3.78 0.37
N ARG A 304 -17.60 3.17 1.10
CA ARG A 304 -17.52 1.71 1.24
C ARG A 304 -17.85 1.21 2.65
N GLU A 305 -17.60 2.00 3.69
CA GLU A 305 -17.59 1.47 5.05
C GLU A 305 -18.91 1.62 5.78
N ILE A 306 -19.40 0.49 6.24
CA ILE A 306 -20.44 0.35 7.24
C ILE A 306 -19.80 -0.46 8.36
N ASP A 307 -19.97 -0.01 9.60
CA ASP A 307 -19.65 -0.87 10.73
C ASP A 307 -20.59 -2.08 10.64
N ASP A 308 -20.05 -3.30 10.42
CA ASP A 308 -20.81 -4.56 10.32
C ASP A 308 -21.76 -4.78 11.52
N ASP A 309 -21.53 -4.08 12.63
CA ASP A 309 -22.31 -4.13 13.86
C ASP A 309 -23.42 -3.04 13.95
N MET A 310 -23.59 -2.17 12.95
CA MET A 310 -24.61 -1.12 12.97
C MET A 310 -25.94 -1.57 12.34
N GLU A 311 -26.98 -1.68 13.17
CA GLU A 311 -28.35 -1.82 12.70
C GLU A 311 -28.76 -0.64 11.79
N VAL A 312 -29.48 -0.97 10.71
CA VAL A 312 -29.97 -0.02 9.67
C VAL A 312 -30.68 1.20 10.28
N ASP A 313 -31.41 1.00 11.38
CA ASP A 313 -32.18 2.03 12.10
C ASP A 313 -31.30 3.01 12.89
N MET A 314 -30.02 2.70 13.13
CA MET A 314 -29.07 3.56 13.84
C MET A 314 -28.08 4.28 12.91
N LEU A 315 -28.07 3.96 11.61
CA LEU A 315 -27.18 4.63 10.64
C LEU A 315 -27.54 6.11 10.52
N PRO A 316 -26.56 7.02 10.54
CA PRO A 316 -26.81 8.44 10.28
C PRO A 316 -27.40 8.63 8.89
N ASN A 317 -28.43 9.47 8.78
CA ASN A 317 -29.28 9.59 7.60
C ASN A 317 -28.55 10.00 6.30
N ASP A 318 -27.30 10.47 6.37
CA ASP A 318 -26.62 11.11 5.23
C ASP A 318 -25.27 10.46 4.81
N LYS A 319 -24.95 9.26 5.28
CA LYS A 319 -23.60 8.67 5.12
C LYS A 319 -23.36 7.77 3.91
N HIS A 320 -24.38 7.54 3.09
CA HIS A 320 -24.28 6.62 1.95
C HIS A 320 -24.37 7.38 0.64
N GLY A 321 -23.40 7.13 -0.24
CA GLY A 321 -23.31 7.87 -1.47
C GLY A 321 -22.00 7.70 -2.22
N PHE A 322 -21.88 8.49 -3.27
CA PHE A 322 -20.73 8.54 -4.15
C PHE A 322 -20.45 9.99 -4.51
N ALA A 323 -19.23 10.27 -4.95
CA ALA A 323 -18.81 11.59 -5.40
C ALA A 323 -18.27 11.51 -6.83
N ILE A 324 -18.62 12.52 -7.62
CA ILE A 324 -18.15 12.66 -9.00
C ILE A 324 -17.50 14.03 -9.14
N SER A 325 -16.30 14.07 -9.72
CA SER A 325 -15.72 15.32 -10.20
C SER A 325 -16.09 15.50 -11.66
N TRP A 326 -16.69 16.64 -11.96
CA TRP A 326 -17.17 17.02 -13.28
C TRP A 326 -16.29 18.13 -13.88
N GLN A 327 -16.03 18.06 -15.18
CA GLN A 327 -15.34 19.10 -15.95
C GLN A 327 -16.14 19.44 -17.19
N HIS A 328 -16.34 20.73 -17.45
CA HIS A 328 -17.12 21.17 -18.61
C HIS A 328 -16.42 20.78 -19.92
N ARG A 329 -17.16 20.19 -20.86
CA ARG A 329 -16.60 19.60 -22.09
C ARG A 329 -15.81 20.57 -22.96
N GLN A 330 -16.13 21.87 -22.89
CA GLN A 330 -15.48 22.93 -23.67
C GLN A 330 -14.62 23.89 -22.84
N ARG A 331 -14.71 23.84 -21.50
CA ARG A 331 -14.11 24.84 -20.60
C ARG A 331 -13.36 24.10 -19.50
N ALA A 332 -12.07 23.86 -19.70
CA ALA A 332 -11.28 23.07 -18.77
C ALA A 332 -11.13 23.69 -17.37
N ASP A 333 -11.33 25.01 -17.26
CA ASP A 333 -11.33 25.79 -16.02
C ASP A 333 -12.66 25.69 -15.25
N ASP A 334 -13.73 25.26 -15.89
CA ASP A 334 -15.05 25.07 -15.29
C ASP A 334 -15.21 23.62 -14.83
N HIS A 335 -15.16 23.43 -13.51
CA HIS A 335 -15.17 22.13 -12.88
C HIS A 335 -15.67 22.22 -11.44
N HIS A 336 -16.27 21.12 -10.99
CA HIS A 336 -16.81 20.99 -9.64
C HIS A 336 -16.75 19.54 -9.15
N VAL A 337 -16.94 19.36 -7.86
CA VAL A 337 -17.10 18.04 -7.21
C VAL A 337 -18.45 18.02 -6.52
N ILE A 338 -19.27 17.02 -6.84
CA ILE A 338 -20.59 16.82 -6.23
C ILE A 338 -20.58 15.51 -5.45
N LEU A 339 -21.10 15.57 -4.24
CA LEU A 339 -21.49 14.42 -3.43
C LEU A 339 -22.96 14.10 -3.70
N TYR A 340 -23.23 12.85 -4.06
CA TYR A 340 -24.58 12.33 -4.25
C TYR A 340 -24.90 11.39 -3.09
N ASN A 341 -25.84 11.81 -2.26
CA ASN A 341 -26.37 11.01 -1.16
C ASN A 341 -27.60 10.25 -1.65
N THR A 342 -27.55 8.92 -1.55
CA THR A 342 -28.59 8.01 -2.04
C THR A 342 -29.67 7.70 -1.00
N ARG A 343 -29.50 8.15 0.24
CA ARG A 343 -30.47 7.98 1.33
C ARG A 343 -31.38 9.20 1.45
N ILE A 344 -32.63 9.10 1.00
CA ILE A 344 -33.67 10.13 1.16
C ILE A 344 -34.67 9.81 2.29
N GLY A 345 -34.34 10.22 3.53
CA GLY A 345 -35.30 10.65 4.57
C GLY A 345 -36.11 9.58 5.33
N GLY A 346 -35.79 9.43 6.62
CA GLY A 346 -36.45 8.59 7.63
C GLY A 346 -37.83 9.06 8.14
N ASP A 347 -38.67 9.63 7.27
CA ASP A 347 -40.03 10.05 7.62
C ASP A 347 -41.07 9.03 7.15
N GLY A 348 -40.78 7.72 7.33
CA GLY A 348 -41.75 6.62 7.21
C GLY A 348 -42.54 6.47 5.91
N ASN A 349 -42.24 7.24 4.86
CA ASN A 349 -43.02 7.31 3.63
C ASN A 349 -42.19 7.77 2.39
N GLY A 350 -40.86 7.85 2.50
CA GLY A 350 -39.98 8.27 1.40
C GLY A 350 -39.64 7.08 0.50
N ASP A 351 -40.06 7.12 -0.76
CA ASP A 351 -39.71 6.11 -1.76
C ASP A 351 -38.24 6.30 -2.16
N TRP A 352 -37.37 5.39 -1.75
CA TRP A 352 -35.92 5.38 -2.05
C TRP A 352 -35.63 5.02 -3.52
N ILE A 353 -36.66 4.57 -4.22
CA ILE A 353 -36.66 4.17 -5.62
C ILE A 353 -37.80 4.95 -6.27
N VAL A 354 -37.54 5.69 -7.36
CA VAL A 354 -38.60 6.44 -8.05
C VAL A 354 -39.59 5.49 -8.72
N ASP A 355 -39.06 4.42 -9.30
CA ASP A 355 -39.81 3.51 -10.15
C ASP A 355 -39.08 2.17 -10.28
N LYS A 356 -39.85 1.10 -10.45
CA LYS A 356 -39.39 -0.27 -10.67
C LYS A 356 -39.87 -0.72 -12.04
N ASP A 357 -38.95 -0.92 -12.97
CA ASP A 357 -39.29 -1.47 -14.28
C ASP A 357 -39.19 -3.00 -14.23
N GLU A 358 -40.32 -3.64 -13.92
CA GLU A 358 -40.45 -5.11 -13.90
C GLU A 358 -40.08 -5.79 -15.23
N ARG A 359 -40.21 -5.09 -16.37
CA ARG A 359 -39.90 -5.68 -17.68
C ARG A 359 -38.40 -5.77 -17.90
N LEU A 360 -37.67 -4.79 -17.38
CA LEU A 360 -36.22 -4.70 -17.53
C LEU A 360 -35.48 -5.25 -16.32
N GLY A 361 -36.17 -5.46 -15.20
CA GLY A 361 -35.59 -5.89 -13.94
C GLY A 361 -34.67 -4.83 -13.35
N LEU A 362 -35.07 -3.56 -13.40
CA LEU A 362 -34.24 -2.40 -12.98
C LEU A 362 -34.99 -1.46 -12.04
N CYS A 363 -34.24 -0.79 -11.17
CA CYS A 363 -34.73 0.24 -10.25
C CYS A 363 -34.14 1.61 -10.57
N TYR A 364 -34.94 2.68 -10.46
CA TYR A 364 -34.45 4.05 -10.56
C TYR A 364 -34.14 4.63 -9.19
N GLY A 365 -32.87 4.90 -8.92
CA GLY A 365 -32.46 5.47 -7.65
C GLY A 365 -32.71 6.97 -7.57
N VAL A 366 -33.06 7.46 -6.39
CA VAL A 366 -33.14 8.90 -6.09
C VAL A 366 -31.89 9.34 -5.34
N TYR A 367 -31.47 10.59 -5.53
CA TYR A 367 -30.36 11.17 -4.77
C TYR A 367 -30.65 12.61 -4.35
N LYS A 368 -29.92 13.06 -3.32
CA LYS A 368 -29.66 14.47 -3.04
C LYS A 368 -28.23 14.80 -3.43
N SER A 369 -28.04 15.86 -4.19
CA SER A 369 -26.71 16.34 -4.59
C SER A 369 -26.25 17.52 -3.73
N TYR A 370 -24.97 17.53 -3.39
CA TYR A 370 -24.32 18.60 -2.65
C TYR A 370 -23.02 18.98 -3.35
N VAL A 371 -22.90 20.24 -3.77
CA VAL A 371 -21.66 20.77 -4.34
C VAL A 371 -20.64 20.89 -3.22
N LEU A 372 -19.57 20.08 -3.29
CA LEU A 372 -18.49 20.10 -2.31
C LEU A 372 -17.47 21.19 -2.65
N SER A 373 -17.05 21.27 -3.91
CA SER A 373 -16.10 22.27 -4.37
C SER A 373 -16.46 22.75 -5.78
N GLU A 374 -16.30 24.04 -6.01
CA GLU A 374 -16.55 24.70 -7.29
C GLU A 374 -15.51 25.81 -7.46
N ASN A 375 -15.09 26.07 -8.69
CA ASN A 375 -14.16 27.15 -9.01
C ASN A 375 -14.79 28.54 -8.79
N SER A 376 -14.83 29.00 -7.54
CA SER A 376 -15.41 30.29 -7.13
C SER A 376 -14.32 31.34 -6.86
N GLY A 377 -13.69 31.84 -7.93
CA GLY A 377 -13.22 33.22 -8.07
C GLY A 377 -12.10 33.83 -7.18
N GLU A 378 -11.78 33.32 -5.99
CA GLU A 378 -10.75 33.94 -5.12
C GLU A 378 -9.40 33.18 -5.10
N ARG A 379 -9.44 31.86 -5.24
CA ARG A 379 -8.28 31.01 -5.54
C ARG A 379 -8.75 29.87 -6.45
N PRO A 380 -8.26 29.77 -7.69
CA PRO A 380 -8.70 28.71 -8.58
C PRO A 380 -8.33 27.36 -7.98
N ILE A 381 -9.35 26.57 -7.65
CA ILE A 381 -9.19 25.15 -7.33
C ILE A 381 -8.75 24.49 -8.65
N ARG A 382 -7.81 23.54 -8.58
CA ARG A 382 -7.44 22.75 -9.75
C ARG A 382 -8.44 21.60 -9.93
N PRO A 383 -8.68 21.12 -11.16
CA PRO A 383 -9.51 19.94 -11.38
C PRO A 383 -9.05 18.75 -10.54
N THR A 384 -10.01 18.10 -9.88
CA THR A 384 -9.75 16.92 -9.06
C THR A 384 -9.82 15.69 -9.95
N THR A 385 -8.69 15.02 -10.18
CA THR A 385 -8.56 13.91 -11.13
C THR A 385 -8.59 12.54 -10.45
N LYS A 386 -8.56 12.49 -9.12
CA LYS A 386 -8.87 11.31 -8.32
C LYS A 386 -9.56 11.76 -7.02
N LEU A 387 -10.54 10.99 -6.59
CA LEU A 387 -11.29 11.18 -5.36
C LEU A 387 -11.11 9.93 -4.50
N ALA A 388 -11.17 10.09 -3.18
CA ALA A 388 -11.26 8.97 -2.27
C ALA A 388 -12.04 9.40 -1.02
N PHE A 389 -12.86 8.49 -0.50
CA PHE A 389 -13.43 8.63 0.84
C PHE A 389 -12.44 8.05 1.86
N ASN A 390 -12.42 8.64 3.06
CA ASN A 390 -11.79 8.08 4.25
C ASN A 390 -12.57 8.50 5.50
N ASP A 391 -12.10 8.06 6.67
CA ASP A 391 -12.70 8.30 8.00
C ASP A 391 -14.16 7.84 7.98
N LYS A 392 -14.40 6.59 7.56
CA LYS A 392 -15.74 5.99 7.41
C LYS A 392 -16.70 6.83 6.55
N GLY A 393 -16.19 7.35 5.43
CA GLY A 393 -16.94 8.21 4.51
C GLY A 393 -17.18 9.64 5.01
N GLN A 394 -16.63 10.04 6.16
CA GLN A 394 -16.79 11.38 6.72
C GLN A 394 -15.77 12.39 6.18
N GLN A 395 -14.84 11.97 5.34
CA GLN A 395 -13.89 12.86 4.71
C GLN A 395 -13.70 12.51 3.24
N MET A 396 -13.67 13.56 2.42
CA MET A 396 -13.35 13.50 0.99
C MET A 396 -11.92 13.97 0.77
N LEU A 397 -11.14 13.18 0.03
CA LEU A 397 -9.78 13.48 -0.36
C LEU A 397 -9.75 13.85 -1.85
N HIS A 398 -9.10 14.97 -2.15
CA HIS A 398 -8.98 15.51 -3.50
C HIS A 398 -7.54 15.33 -3.98
N TYR A 399 -7.36 14.62 -5.10
CA TYR A 399 -6.09 14.48 -5.77
C TYR A 399 -6.09 15.34 -7.03
N ASN A 400 -5.21 16.33 -7.07
CA ASN A 400 -5.00 17.11 -8.28
C ASN A 400 -4.02 16.40 -9.22
N ARG A 401 -4.18 16.68 -10.51
CA ARG A 401 -3.30 16.14 -11.54
C ARG A 401 -1.84 16.42 -11.24
N GLY A 402 -1.01 15.38 -11.29
CA GLY A 402 0.43 15.47 -11.08
C GLY A 402 0.88 15.35 -9.62
N ASN A 403 -0.03 15.38 -8.64
CA ASN A 403 0.32 15.21 -7.23
C ASN A 403 0.36 13.74 -6.84
N THR A 404 1.41 13.32 -6.13
CA THR A 404 1.49 11.95 -5.57
C THR A 404 0.55 11.73 -4.40
N LEU A 405 0.40 12.71 -3.52
CA LEU A 405 -0.53 12.67 -2.39
C LEU A 405 -1.75 13.56 -2.66
N TYR A 406 -2.84 13.32 -1.95
CA TYR A 406 -4.02 14.20 -2.04
C TYR A 406 -3.61 15.64 -1.72
N SER A 407 -4.12 16.59 -2.48
CA SER A 407 -3.76 18.01 -2.38
C SER A 407 -4.64 18.77 -1.40
N ALA A 408 -5.83 18.27 -1.13
CA ALA A 408 -6.82 18.87 -0.25
C ALA A 408 -7.82 17.85 0.25
N PHE A 409 -8.57 18.23 1.28
CA PHE A 409 -9.61 17.40 1.87
C PHE A 409 -10.78 18.25 2.39
N GLN A 410 -11.93 17.62 2.53
CA GLN A 410 -13.15 18.20 3.09
C GLN A 410 -13.74 17.23 4.11
N ARG A 411 -14.03 17.72 5.32
CA ARG A 411 -14.81 16.95 6.29
C ARG A 411 -16.28 17.10 5.93
N ILE A 412 -16.94 15.97 5.71
CA ILE A 412 -18.35 15.87 5.38
C ILE A 412 -19.12 15.80 6.71
N PRO A 413 -19.84 16.88 7.09
CA PRO A 413 -20.65 16.84 8.30
C PRO A 413 -21.84 15.88 8.11
N ASP A 414 -22.39 15.38 9.22
CA ASP A 414 -23.59 14.53 9.18
C ASP A 414 -24.81 15.24 8.57
N THR A 415 -24.79 16.57 8.44
CA THR A 415 -25.81 17.33 7.70
C THR A 415 -25.15 18.48 6.96
N ILE A 416 -25.28 18.50 5.63
CA ILE A 416 -24.69 19.53 4.78
C ILE A 416 -25.66 20.68 4.62
N THR A 417 -25.50 21.70 5.46
CA THR A 417 -26.25 22.98 5.38
C THR A 417 -25.50 24.06 4.61
N SER A 418 -24.19 23.90 4.46
CA SER A 418 -23.30 24.77 3.69
C SER A 418 -22.14 23.94 3.12
N PRO A 419 -21.48 24.40 2.03
CA PRO A 419 -20.35 23.68 1.45
C PRO A 419 -19.24 23.45 2.50
N PRO A 420 -18.78 22.21 2.68
CA PRO A 420 -17.77 21.90 3.68
C PRO A 420 -16.45 22.61 3.38
N LYS A 421 -15.69 22.94 4.42
CA LYS A 421 -14.44 23.71 4.27
C LYS A 421 -13.39 22.92 3.47
N PHE A 422 -13.01 23.46 2.31
CA PHE A 422 -11.89 22.96 1.50
C PHE A 422 -10.56 23.29 2.18
N SER A 423 -9.86 22.26 2.65
CA SER A 423 -8.62 22.40 3.45
C SER A 423 -7.44 21.82 2.68
N ALA A 424 -6.39 22.62 2.47
CA ALA A 424 -5.20 22.17 1.75
C ALA A 424 -4.43 21.09 2.53
N ASN A 425 -3.88 20.11 1.81
CA ASN A 425 -2.94 19.15 2.36
C ASN A 425 -1.55 19.78 2.50
N ALA A 426 -1.39 20.60 3.54
CA ALA A 426 -0.10 21.19 3.85
C ALA A 426 0.11 21.34 5.35
N CYS A 427 1.23 20.80 5.84
CA CYS A 427 1.67 20.87 7.22
C CYS A 427 3.12 21.35 7.27
N GLN A 428 3.47 22.21 8.24
CA GLN A 428 4.84 22.65 8.40
C GLN A 428 5.55 21.73 9.39
N VAL A 429 6.61 21.08 8.93
CA VAL A 429 7.39 20.10 9.71
C VAL A 429 8.83 20.56 9.77
N ARG A 430 9.45 20.41 10.95
CA ARG A 430 10.88 20.69 11.14
C ARG A 430 11.68 19.59 10.45
N PHE A 431 12.39 19.94 9.37
CA PHE A 431 13.18 19.01 8.58
C PHE A 431 14.60 18.83 9.13
N SER A 432 15.19 19.92 9.62
CA SER A 432 16.47 19.96 10.31
C SER A 432 16.44 21.04 11.38
N ASP A 433 17.56 21.25 12.07
CA ASP A 433 17.64 22.28 13.10
C ASP A 433 17.33 23.69 12.59
N THR A 434 17.61 23.95 11.31
CA THR A 434 17.51 25.27 10.68
C THR A 434 16.47 25.34 9.55
N LEU A 435 15.93 24.21 9.11
CA LEU A 435 15.01 24.13 7.98
C LEU A 435 13.65 23.54 8.40
N SER A 436 12.58 24.24 8.07
CA SER A 436 11.22 23.68 8.08
C SER A 436 10.70 23.61 6.66
N LEU A 437 10.07 22.49 6.32
CA LEU A 437 9.47 22.28 5.02
C LEU A 437 7.94 22.18 5.15
N GLN A 438 7.26 22.50 4.06
CA GLN A 438 5.82 22.32 3.96
C GLN A 438 5.57 20.97 3.31
N PHE A 439 5.12 20.00 4.12
CA PHE A 439 4.80 18.65 3.71
C PHE A 439 3.33 18.52 3.32
N SER A 440 3.06 17.81 2.24
CA SER A 440 1.81 17.09 2.08
C SER A 440 1.97 15.73 2.77
N ILE A 441 1.00 15.34 3.58
CA ILE A 441 1.06 14.14 4.43
C ILE A 441 -0.09 13.23 4.03
N ASP A 442 0.22 11.95 3.80
CA ASP A 442 -0.75 10.94 3.42
C ASP A 442 -1.59 10.47 4.62
N ILE A 443 -2.58 9.61 4.37
CA ILE A 443 -3.22 8.84 5.43
C ILE A 443 -2.16 7.93 6.10
N PRO A 444 -2.15 7.79 7.44
CA PRO A 444 -1.31 6.84 8.13
C PRO A 444 -1.46 5.43 7.58
N PHE A 445 -0.33 4.74 7.42
CA PHE A 445 -0.28 3.35 7.00
C PHE A 445 0.02 2.39 8.16
N TYR A 446 0.46 2.92 9.29
CA TYR A 446 0.82 2.14 10.47
C TYR A 446 0.52 2.90 11.74
N SER A 447 0.20 2.18 12.81
CA SER A 447 0.06 2.79 14.13
C SER A 447 0.28 1.79 15.25
N THR A 448 0.49 2.32 16.45
CA THR A 448 0.53 1.53 17.67
C THR A 448 -0.44 2.11 18.68
N HIS A 449 -1.00 1.25 19.53
CA HIS A 449 -1.85 1.64 20.64
C HIS A 449 -1.29 1.01 21.92
N LYS A 450 -0.92 1.86 22.88
CA LYS A 450 -0.49 1.41 24.21
C LYS A 450 -1.52 1.84 25.25
N LEU A 451 -1.97 0.86 26.04
CA LEU A 451 -2.75 1.13 27.24
C LEU A 451 -1.79 1.63 28.33
N GLY A 452 -2.06 2.81 28.88
CA GLY A 452 -1.19 3.53 29.78
C GLY A 452 -0.94 2.79 31.09
N SER A 453 0.31 2.44 31.34
CA SER A 453 0.86 2.18 32.67
C SER A 453 1.87 3.26 33.12
N ILE A 454 2.21 4.20 32.23
CA ILE A 454 3.42 5.05 32.35
C ILE A 454 3.13 6.40 33.03
N THR A 455 1.89 6.91 32.94
CA THR A 455 1.47 8.17 33.58
C THR A 455 0.07 8.04 34.16
N PRO A 456 -0.20 8.51 35.40
CA PRO A 456 -1.50 8.32 36.07
C PRO A 456 -2.72 8.83 35.29
N ASP A 457 -2.53 9.81 34.38
CA ASP A 457 -3.60 10.53 33.69
C ASP A 457 -3.78 10.13 32.20
N ILE A 458 -2.84 9.40 31.60
CA ILE A 458 -2.93 8.96 30.20
C ILE A 458 -3.22 7.46 30.17
N ARG A 459 -4.38 7.08 29.63
CA ARG A 459 -4.83 5.68 29.58
C ARG A 459 -4.68 5.03 28.21
N CYS A 460 -4.72 5.81 27.14
CA CYS A 460 -4.48 5.30 25.79
C CYS A 460 -3.54 6.28 25.07
N HIS A 461 -2.45 5.78 24.51
CA HIS A 461 -1.48 6.52 23.70
C HIS A 461 -1.41 5.87 22.33
N TRP A 462 -1.74 6.64 21.30
CA TRP A 462 -1.60 6.23 19.91
C TRP A 462 -0.45 6.97 19.27
N GLN A 463 0.26 6.25 18.43
CA GLN A 463 1.25 6.82 17.53
C GLN A 463 0.92 6.34 16.13
N TYR A 464 1.03 7.24 15.15
CA TYR A 464 0.73 7.00 13.75
C TYR A 464 1.96 7.28 12.91
N LEU A 465 2.22 6.45 11.91
CA LEU A 465 3.18 6.70 10.85
C LEU A 465 2.46 6.97 9.54
N ALA A 466 2.85 8.05 8.87
CA ALA A 466 2.37 8.43 7.56
C ALA A 466 3.55 8.78 6.64
N VAL A 467 3.35 8.68 5.33
CA VAL A 467 4.30 9.21 4.37
C VAL A 467 4.05 10.70 4.18
N GLY A 468 5.09 11.52 4.28
CA GLY A 468 5.05 12.93 3.93
C GLY A 468 5.98 13.23 2.77
N ILE A 469 5.52 14.03 1.81
CA ILE A 469 6.34 14.55 0.71
C ILE A 469 6.43 16.07 0.81
N ALA A 470 7.64 16.60 0.66
CA ALA A 470 7.89 18.03 0.60
C ALA A 470 8.83 18.38 -0.54
N THR A 471 8.63 19.57 -1.11
CA THR A 471 9.53 20.19 -2.08
C THR A 471 10.16 21.44 -1.47
N HIS A 472 11.48 21.54 -1.50
CA HIS A 472 12.16 22.74 -1.05
C HIS A 472 11.81 23.92 -1.97
N ARG A 473 11.32 25.02 -1.39
CA ARG A 473 10.72 26.13 -2.16
C ARG A 473 11.70 26.87 -3.07
N VAL A 474 12.99 26.87 -2.73
CA VAL A 474 14.02 27.65 -3.44
C VAL A 474 14.84 26.76 -4.38
N GLU A 475 15.25 25.59 -3.91
CA GLU A 475 16.15 24.70 -4.67
C GLU A 475 15.40 23.60 -5.41
N HIS A 476 14.09 23.45 -5.16
CA HIS A 476 13.20 22.55 -5.88
C HIS A 476 13.55 21.05 -5.80
N TRP A 477 14.41 20.63 -4.86
CA TRP A 477 14.57 19.22 -4.55
C TRP A 477 13.37 18.70 -3.75
N THR A 478 13.04 17.44 -3.95
CA THR A 478 11.93 16.73 -3.28
C THR A 478 12.46 15.73 -2.29
N VAL A 479 11.74 15.55 -1.19
CA VAL A 479 12.04 14.52 -0.20
C VAL A 479 10.75 13.82 0.22
N ALA A 480 10.84 12.52 0.42
CA ALA A 480 9.80 11.74 1.08
C ALA A 480 10.32 11.26 2.45
N CYS A 481 9.48 11.42 3.47
CA CYS A 481 9.79 11.09 4.86
C CYS A 481 8.70 10.23 5.46
N LEU A 482 9.07 9.42 6.45
CA LEU A 482 8.15 8.80 7.37
C LEU A 482 7.95 9.75 8.54
N LEU A 483 6.71 10.19 8.72
CA LEU A 483 6.34 11.15 9.73
C LEU A 483 5.54 10.46 10.83
N ARG A 484 5.88 10.77 12.09
CA ARG A 484 5.13 10.34 13.26
C ARG A 484 4.24 11.45 13.76
N SER A 485 3.04 11.08 14.16
CA SER A 485 2.18 11.91 15.01
C SER A 485 1.65 11.08 16.18
N GLU A 486 1.22 11.75 17.25
CA GLU A 486 0.74 11.11 18.46
C GLU A 486 -0.64 11.63 18.88
N ALA A 487 -1.39 10.79 19.58
CA ALA A 487 -2.67 11.13 20.17
C ALA A 487 -2.79 10.51 21.56
N HIS A 488 -3.47 11.20 22.47
CA HIS A 488 -3.68 10.74 23.84
C HIS A 488 -5.16 10.75 24.20
N CYS A 489 -5.60 9.74 24.94
CA CYS A 489 -6.93 9.71 25.54
C CYS A 489 -6.84 9.51 27.05
N THR A 490 -7.65 10.29 27.74
CA THR A 490 -7.75 10.34 29.20
C THR A 490 -8.96 9.58 29.74
N TYR A 491 -9.82 9.02 28.88
CA TYR A 491 -11.04 8.31 29.29
C TYR A 491 -10.73 6.94 29.91
N LEU A 492 -11.42 6.62 31.02
CA LEU A 492 -11.18 5.41 31.83
C LEU A 492 -11.49 4.09 31.10
N ASN A 493 -12.48 4.07 30.21
CA ASN A 493 -12.95 2.89 29.47
C ASN A 493 -12.93 3.20 27.96
N CYS A 494 -11.73 3.37 27.41
CA CYS A 494 -11.54 3.63 25.98
C CYS A 494 -11.70 2.30 25.21
N ASN A 495 -12.84 2.08 24.54
CA ASN A 495 -13.04 0.97 23.59
C ASN A 495 -12.61 1.37 22.16
N HIS A 496 -11.64 2.28 22.03
CA HIS A 496 -11.29 2.83 20.74
C HIS A 496 -10.42 1.85 19.96
N GLU A 497 -10.94 1.43 18.81
CA GLU A 497 -10.17 0.73 17.79
C GLU A 497 -9.21 1.70 17.10
N VAL A 498 -8.07 1.15 16.68
CA VAL A 498 -7.10 1.86 15.87
C VAL A 498 -7.72 2.16 14.52
N ASP A 499 -7.90 3.44 14.22
CA ASP A 499 -8.43 3.92 12.96
C ASP A 499 -7.33 4.69 12.23
N LEU A 500 -6.76 4.07 11.20
CA LEU A 500 -5.69 4.64 10.37
C LEU A 500 -6.22 5.78 9.49
N ASP A 501 -7.50 5.73 9.12
CA ASP A 501 -8.14 6.70 8.24
C ASP A 501 -8.33 8.08 8.91
N ARG A 502 -8.28 8.13 10.25
CA ARG A 502 -8.40 9.35 11.06
C ARG A 502 -7.17 10.26 11.08
N GLY A 503 -6.09 9.87 10.42
CA GLY A 503 -4.75 10.39 10.67
C GLY A 503 -4.51 11.89 10.52
N ARG A 504 -5.37 12.64 9.83
CA ARG A 504 -5.14 14.07 9.61
C ARG A 504 -5.78 14.99 10.65
N ARG A 505 -6.25 14.45 11.78
CA ARG A 505 -6.63 15.25 12.96
C ARG A 505 -5.42 15.84 13.68
N PHE A 506 -4.20 15.44 13.29
CA PHE A 506 -2.98 15.86 13.95
C PHE A 506 -2.28 17.00 13.22
N ASP A 507 -1.87 17.99 14.01
CA ASP A 507 -1.16 19.20 13.60
C ASP A 507 0.36 19.12 13.87
N GLN A 508 0.79 18.16 14.69
CA GLN A 508 2.18 17.97 15.07
C GLN A 508 2.75 16.70 14.44
N TRP A 509 3.79 16.89 13.62
CA TRP A 509 4.47 15.79 12.93
C TRP A 509 5.97 15.89 13.15
N GLU A 510 6.60 14.73 13.29
CA GLU A 510 8.04 14.57 13.48
C GLU A 510 8.61 13.62 12.43
N ILE A 511 9.80 13.91 11.91
CA ILE A 511 10.48 13.04 10.94
C ILE A 511 11.14 11.88 11.68
N MET A 512 10.74 10.66 11.35
CA MET A 512 11.33 9.44 11.92
C MET A 512 12.33 8.78 10.97
N ALA A 513 12.08 8.86 9.66
CA ALA A 513 12.97 8.34 8.63
C ALA A 513 12.79 9.08 7.30
N ARG A 514 13.74 8.91 6.39
CA ARG A 514 13.69 9.40 5.00
C ARG A 514 13.67 8.20 4.06
N LEU A 515 12.81 8.27 3.04
CA LEU A 515 12.80 7.32 1.94
C LEU A 515 13.91 7.73 0.97
N ASP A 516 15.08 7.11 1.11
CA ASP A 516 16.25 7.48 0.32
C ASP A 516 16.01 7.20 -1.16
N GLY A 517 16.65 7.97 -2.02
CA GLY A 517 16.50 7.85 -3.47
C GLY A 517 15.12 8.23 -4.02
N TYR A 518 14.16 8.66 -3.19
CA TYR A 518 12.87 9.13 -3.66
C TYR A 518 13.03 10.32 -4.62
N ARG A 519 12.39 10.23 -5.78
CA ARG A 519 12.36 11.28 -6.80
C ARG A 519 10.94 11.50 -7.27
N GLU A 520 10.45 12.72 -7.15
CA GLU A 520 9.20 13.10 -7.78
C GLU A 520 9.49 13.47 -9.24
N LEU A 521 8.96 12.68 -10.18
CA LEU A 521 9.02 13.05 -11.59
C LEU A 521 7.86 14.00 -11.89
N ASN A 522 8.17 15.10 -12.61
CA ASN A 522 7.18 16.02 -13.16
C ASN A 522 6.43 15.38 -14.34
N THR A 523 5.66 14.32 -14.07
CA THR A 523 4.76 13.72 -15.06
C THR A 523 3.35 14.27 -14.87
N SER A 524 2.55 14.23 -15.94
CA SER A 524 1.16 14.69 -15.85
C SER A 524 0.26 13.77 -15.02
N HIS A 525 0.75 12.62 -14.56
CA HIS A 525 0.02 11.65 -13.74
C HIS A 525 0.46 11.67 -12.27
N GLY A 526 1.61 12.27 -11.96
CA GLY A 526 2.25 12.17 -10.64
C GLY A 526 2.91 10.82 -10.44
N SER A 527 3.65 10.64 -9.35
CA SER A 527 4.05 9.31 -8.88
C SER A 527 2.90 8.68 -8.08
N LEU A 528 2.80 7.35 -8.07
CA LEU A 528 1.90 6.59 -7.21
C LEU A 528 2.65 6.20 -5.94
N ILE A 529 1.94 6.08 -4.82
CA ILE A 529 2.51 5.55 -3.58
C ILE A 529 1.49 4.63 -2.90
N THR A 530 1.99 3.55 -2.30
CA THR A 530 1.18 2.59 -1.54
C THR A 530 2.02 1.96 -0.44
N ALA A 531 1.37 1.53 0.63
CA ALA A 531 2.00 0.83 1.74
C ALA A 531 1.37 -0.56 1.91
N SER A 532 2.17 -1.53 2.32
CA SER A 532 1.66 -2.85 2.64
C SER A 532 0.78 -2.82 3.90
N HIS A 533 -0.11 -3.79 4.06
CA HIS A 533 -1.11 -3.80 5.13
C HIS A 533 -0.53 -3.84 6.54
N ARG A 534 0.67 -4.42 6.75
CA ARG A 534 1.38 -4.35 8.05
C ARG A 534 2.39 -3.21 8.12
N GLY A 535 2.48 -2.40 7.07
CA GLY A 535 3.38 -1.25 6.98
C GLY A 535 4.85 -1.61 6.90
N THR A 536 5.23 -2.84 6.54
CA THR A 536 6.65 -3.24 6.41
C THR A 536 7.24 -2.93 5.04
N ARG A 537 6.40 -2.51 4.08
CA ARG A 537 6.79 -2.04 2.75
C ARG A 537 6.11 -0.75 2.42
N ILE A 538 6.83 0.10 1.71
CA ILE A 538 6.29 1.23 0.96
C ILE A 538 6.78 1.07 -0.46
N ALA A 539 5.88 1.22 -1.43
CA ALA A 539 6.22 1.23 -2.84
C ALA A 539 5.77 2.55 -3.47
N ALA A 540 6.60 3.10 -4.33
CA ALA A 540 6.24 4.19 -5.20
C ALA A 540 6.48 3.81 -6.66
N ALA A 541 5.56 4.13 -7.55
CA ALA A 541 5.77 4.01 -8.99
C ALA A 541 5.88 5.39 -9.61
N SER A 542 6.93 5.61 -10.38
CA SER A 542 7.10 6.79 -11.20
C SER A 542 7.28 6.38 -12.64
N TRP A 543 6.22 6.53 -13.43
CA TRP A 543 6.18 6.11 -14.83
C TRP A 543 6.45 4.61 -15.02
N LYS A 544 7.70 4.24 -15.32
CA LYS A 544 8.16 2.86 -15.60
C LYS A 544 9.01 2.28 -14.47
N THR A 545 9.31 3.07 -13.45
CA THR A 545 10.21 2.67 -12.37
C THR A 545 9.39 2.45 -11.11
N VAL A 546 9.51 1.27 -10.50
CA VAL A 546 8.94 0.96 -9.20
C VAL A 546 10.05 0.94 -8.16
N THR A 547 9.89 1.74 -7.12
CA THR A 547 10.81 1.85 -6.00
C THR A 547 10.15 1.28 -4.76
N VAL A 548 10.80 0.35 -4.06
CA VAL A 548 10.26 -0.27 -2.86
C VAL A 548 11.23 -0.10 -1.71
N TRP A 549 10.73 0.35 -0.55
CA TRP A 549 11.47 0.45 0.69
C TRP A 549 10.97 -0.63 1.66
N ALA A 550 11.90 -1.38 2.23
CA ALA A 550 11.62 -2.24 3.35
C ALA A 550 11.81 -1.47 4.66
N LEU A 551 10.92 -1.71 5.61
CA LEU A 551 10.99 -1.05 6.90
C LEU A 551 10.46 -1.94 8.02
N ARG A 552 10.93 -1.64 9.22
CA ARG A 552 10.45 -2.15 10.50
C ARG A 552 9.65 -1.04 11.19
N PRO A 553 8.33 -0.96 10.97
CA PRO A 553 7.54 0.20 11.37
C PRO A 553 7.49 0.38 12.90
N ASN A 554 7.52 -0.72 13.65
CA ASN A 554 7.66 -0.69 15.11
C ASN A 554 8.95 -0.02 15.57
N ASP A 555 10.10 -0.34 14.97
CA ASP A 555 11.36 0.27 15.39
C ASP A 555 11.39 1.75 14.99
N ILE A 556 10.86 2.10 13.82
CA ILE A 556 10.79 3.51 13.35
C ILE A 556 9.88 4.37 14.22
N ILE A 557 8.68 3.89 14.58
CA ILE A 557 7.70 4.71 15.31
C ILE A 557 8.18 5.08 16.72
N PHE A 558 9.03 4.23 17.32
CA PHE A 558 9.70 4.49 18.59
C PHE A 558 11.08 5.14 18.44
N GLY A 559 11.42 5.71 17.27
CA GLY A 559 12.69 6.43 17.07
C GLY A 559 13.92 5.55 17.05
N ASP A 560 13.76 4.27 16.75
CA ASP A 560 14.81 3.25 16.73
C ASP A 560 15.62 3.17 18.04
N GLU A 561 14.95 3.28 19.19
CA GLU A 561 15.54 3.10 20.52
C GLU A 561 16.34 1.80 20.65
N ARG A 562 15.93 0.75 19.92
CA ARG A 562 16.57 -0.58 19.92
C ARG A 562 17.80 -0.66 19.01
N ARG A 563 18.13 0.41 18.28
CA ARG A 563 19.20 0.43 17.26
C ARG A 563 19.08 -0.73 16.29
N ALA A 564 17.86 -0.95 15.81
CA ALA A 564 17.56 -1.96 14.82
C ALA A 564 18.19 -1.61 13.47
N TYR A 565 18.38 -0.32 13.13
CA TYR A 565 19.04 0.11 11.90
C TYR A 565 20.53 0.40 12.12
N PRO A 566 21.39 0.06 11.14
CA PRO A 566 22.83 0.28 11.25
C PRO A 566 23.18 1.77 11.19
N GLU A 567 24.32 2.14 11.78
CA GLU A 567 24.77 3.54 11.81
C GLU A 567 25.07 4.08 10.41
N SER A 568 25.46 3.21 9.47
CA SER A 568 25.66 3.56 8.06
C SER A 568 24.38 4.06 7.37
N TRP A 569 23.21 3.78 7.93
CA TRP A 569 21.92 4.25 7.43
C TRP A 569 21.46 5.53 8.11
N ARG A 570 22.30 6.18 8.91
CA ARG A 570 21.92 7.41 9.61
C ARG A 570 22.55 8.62 8.95
N THR A 571 21.75 9.66 8.84
CA THR A 571 22.24 11.00 8.54
C THR A 571 23.05 11.55 9.73
N PRO A 572 23.86 12.61 9.53
CA PRO A 572 24.57 13.26 10.64
C PRO A 572 23.64 13.80 11.74
N ASP A 573 22.39 14.13 11.39
CA ASP A 573 21.31 14.52 12.31
C ASP A 573 20.59 13.32 12.97
N GLY A 574 21.06 12.09 12.75
CA GLY A 574 20.57 10.88 13.40
C GLY A 574 19.30 10.28 12.77
N VAL A 575 18.73 10.91 11.74
CA VAL A 575 17.55 10.43 11.01
C VAL A 575 17.92 9.23 10.16
N ILE A 576 17.08 8.19 10.18
CA ILE A 576 17.25 6.94 9.43
C ILE A 576 16.99 7.20 7.94
N MET A 577 17.89 6.75 7.08
CA MET A 577 17.79 6.69 5.62
C MET A 577 17.44 5.27 5.23
N LEU A 578 16.24 5.07 4.70
CA LEU A 578 15.81 3.77 4.21
C LEU A 578 16.24 3.64 2.75
N PRO A 579 17.17 2.73 2.40
CA PRO A 579 17.57 2.52 1.02
C PRO A 579 16.44 1.83 0.25
N PRO A 580 16.23 2.20 -1.02
CA PRO A 580 15.27 1.54 -1.88
C PRO A 580 15.88 0.33 -2.60
N ILE A 581 15.01 -0.60 -3.02
CA ILE A 581 15.22 -1.35 -4.25
C ILE A 581 14.55 -0.63 -5.41
N VAL A 582 15.17 -0.68 -6.59
CA VAL A 582 14.64 -0.05 -7.81
C VAL A 582 14.42 -1.12 -8.87
N ILE A 583 13.19 -1.25 -9.32
CA ILE A 583 12.76 -2.22 -10.32
C ILE A 583 12.32 -1.45 -11.56
N GLU A 584 13.08 -1.61 -12.64
CA GLU A 584 12.72 -1.04 -13.95
C GLU A 584 11.73 -1.95 -14.66
N LEU A 585 10.58 -1.38 -15.00
CA LEU A 585 9.54 -2.00 -15.81
C LEU A 585 9.61 -1.46 -17.23
N ASP A 586 9.13 -2.24 -18.18
CA ASP A 586 9.01 -1.81 -19.57
C ASP A 586 7.60 -1.26 -19.91
N ALA A 587 6.74 -1.16 -18.88
CA ALA A 587 5.34 -0.73 -18.91
C ALA A 587 5.09 0.47 -17.96
N VAL A 588 4.23 1.39 -18.38
CA VAL A 588 3.82 2.56 -17.58
C VAL A 588 2.79 2.13 -16.55
N VAL A 589 3.04 2.43 -15.27
CA VAL A 589 2.16 2.08 -14.15
C VAL A 589 1.10 3.16 -13.93
N PHE A 590 -0.16 2.75 -13.85
CA PHE A 590 -1.31 3.62 -13.58
C PHE A 590 -1.93 3.42 -12.20
N GLN A 591 -1.88 2.19 -11.67
CA GLN A 591 -2.30 1.86 -10.30
C GLN A 591 -1.31 0.88 -9.69
N LEU A 592 -1.13 0.93 -8.37
CA LEU A 592 -0.13 0.15 -7.64
C LEU A 592 -0.64 -0.17 -6.23
N GLU A 593 -0.62 -1.45 -5.83
CA GLU A 593 -1.12 -1.85 -4.51
C GLU A 593 -0.52 -3.17 -4.00
N PHE A 594 -0.37 -3.28 -2.69
CA PHE A 594 -0.04 -4.55 -2.02
C PHE A 594 -1.32 -5.33 -1.70
N PRO A 595 -1.57 -6.48 -2.32
CA PRO A 595 -2.70 -7.35 -1.98
C PRO A 595 -2.63 -7.89 -0.54
N ARG A 596 -3.63 -7.58 0.28
CA ARG A 596 -3.68 -7.96 1.71
C ARG A 596 -3.57 -9.47 1.95
N LYS A 597 -4.15 -10.30 1.07
CA LYS A 597 -4.18 -11.77 1.20
C LYS A 597 -2.95 -12.49 0.65
N ARG A 598 -2.07 -11.81 -0.10
CA ARG A 598 -0.89 -12.44 -0.75
C ARG A 598 0.44 -12.12 -0.04
N GLY A 599 0.38 -11.37 1.06
CA GLY A 599 1.53 -11.00 1.87
C GLY A 599 2.25 -9.75 1.35
N GLU A 600 3.25 -9.30 2.09
CA GLU A 600 3.87 -7.98 1.86
C GLU A 600 4.98 -7.99 0.79
N ASN A 601 5.33 -9.16 0.25
CA ASN A 601 6.37 -9.29 -0.78
C ASN A 601 5.77 -9.50 -2.20
N GLU A 602 4.47 -9.31 -2.36
CA GLU A 602 3.82 -9.34 -3.68
C GLU A 602 3.20 -7.97 -3.93
N LEU A 603 3.49 -7.36 -5.08
CA LEU A 603 3.00 -6.04 -5.45
C LEU A 603 2.31 -6.09 -6.81
N TRP A 604 1.08 -5.57 -6.88
CA TRP A 604 0.26 -5.60 -8.09
C TRP A 604 0.22 -4.22 -8.73
N ALA A 605 0.25 -4.20 -10.07
CA ALA A 605 0.21 -2.98 -10.86
C ALA A 605 -0.72 -3.12 -12.06
N ILE A 606 -1.54 -2.09 -12.30
CA ILE A 606 -2.23 -1.90 -13.60
C ILE A 606 -1.32 -1.05 -14.48
N THR A 607 -1.01 -1.54 -15.68
CA THR A 607 -0.07 -0.91 -16.60
C THR A 607 -0.66 -0.70 -18.00
N ASP A 608 0.06 0.01 -18.87
CA ASP A 608 -0.29 0.16 -20.29
C ASP A 608 -0.17 -1.13 -21.11
N ARG A 609 0.44 -2.19 -20.56
CA ARG A 609 0.60 -3.50 -21.20
C ARG A 609 -0.31 -4.59 -20.63
N GLY A 610 -1.04 -4.30 -19.56
CA GLY A 610 -1.83 -5.29 -18.82
C GLY A 610 -1.59 -5.21 -17.32
N MET A 611 -1.91 -6.28 -16.61
CA MET A 611 -1.69 -6.36 -15.17
C MET A 611 -0.32 -6.98 -14.90
N MET A 612 0.44 -6.41 -13.97
CA MET A 612 1.77 -6.90 -13.62
C MET A 612 1.83 -7.26 -12.14
N ILE A 613 2.38 -8.43 -11.83
CA ILE A 613 2.64 -8.91 -10.48
C ILE A 613 4.14 -8.98 -10.26
N LEU A 614 4.61 -8.28 -9.24
CA LEU A 614 6.01 -8.25 -8.83
C LEU A 614 6.16 -9.13 -7.58
N ASN A 615 6.83 -10.27 -7.72
CA ASN A 615 7.22 -11.09 -6.58
C ASN A 615 8.60 -10.64 -6.08
N LEU A 616 8.64 -10.08 -4.87
CA LEU A 616 9.83 -9.55 -4.20
C LEU A 616 10.52 -10.60 -3.32
N LYS A 617 9.97 -11.81 -3.22
CA LYS A 617 10.57 -12.91 -2.45
C LYS A 617 11.89 -13.39 -3.09
N PRO A 618 12.78 -13.99 -2.30
CA PRO A 618 14.05 -14.55 -2.78
C PRO A 618 13.91 -15.84 -3.59
N ASP A 619 12.71 -16.42 -3.66
CA ASP A 619 12.39 -17.60 -4.49
C ASP A 619 12.23 -17.25 -5.98
N GLY A 620 12.16 -15.95 -6.30
CA GLY A 620 12.07 -15.48 -7.68
C GLY A 620 13.30 -15.89 -8.48
N LYS A 621 13.08 -16.32 -9.73
CA LYS A 621 14.16 -16.65 -10.67
C LYS A 621 14.71 -15.40 -11.38
N GLY A 622 14.26 -14.20 -10.99
CA GLY A 622 14.44 -12.98 -11.76
C GLY A 622 13.70 -13.02 -13.11
N GLY A 623 13.81 -11.94 -13.87
CA GLY A 623 13.31 -11.86 -15.23
C GLY A 623 11.81 -11.55 -15.37
N GLU A 624 11.30 -11.73 -16.57
CA GLU A 624 9.90 -11.51 -16.92
C GLU A 624 9.25 -12.83 -17.34
N VAL A 625 8.06 -13.10 -16.81
CA VAL A 625 7.21 -14.21 -17.21
C VAL A 625 5.93 -13.62 -17.76
N VAL A 626 5.62 -13.91 -19.02
CA VAL A 626 4.36 -13.51 -19.63
C VAL A 626 3.39 -14.68 -19.48
N GLU A 627 2.24 -14.40 -18.90
CA GLU A 627 1.10 -15.32 -18.80
C GLU A 627 -0.06 -14.72 -19.56
N GLU A 628 -0.53 -15.45 -20.56
CA GLU A 628 -1.74 -15.11 -21.29
C GLU A 628 -2.90 -15.84 -20.63
N LEU A 629 -3.88 -15.08 -20.14
CA LEU A 629 -5.15 -15.66 -19.69
C LEU A 629 -6.02 -15.90 -20.92
N ALA A 630 -5.99 -17.14 -21.42
CA ALA A 630 -6.79 -17.60 -22.54
C ALA A 630 -8.28 -17.72 -22.16
N ASP A 631 -9.14 -17.32 -23.11
CA ASP A 631 -10.59 -17.47 -23.14
C ASP A 631 -11.33 -17.37 -21.79
N LEU A 632 -11.80 -16.15 -21.53
CA LEU A 632 -12.80 -15.81 -20.52
C LEU A 632 -14.09 -16.62 -20.61
N GLU A 633 -14.37 -17.27 -21.74
CA GLU A 633 -15.60 -18.04 -21.97
C GLU A 633 -15.52 -19.48 -21.44
N ASP A 634 -14.34 -20.11 -21.43
CA ASP A 634 -14.20 -21.54 -21.06
C ASP A 634 -14.22 -21.78 -19.54
N ASN A 635 -13.92 -20.77 -18.71
CA ASN A 635 -13.98 -20.90 -17.25
C ASN A 635 -15.41 -20.84 -16.66
N PHE A 636 -16.43 -20.48 -17.45
CA PHE A 636 -17.83 -20.41 -16.99
C PHE A 636 -18.68 -21.63 -17.41
N ILE A 637 -18.13 -22.55 -18.21
CA ILE A 637 -18.90 -23.71 -18.72
C ILE A 637 -18.94 -24.89 -17.72
N ASP A 638 -18.07 -24.90 -16.71
CA ASP A 638 -17.98 -26.01 -15.74
C ASP A 638 -18.72 -25.79 -14.40
N SER A 639 -19.61 -24.79 -14.31
CA SER A 639 -20.46 -24.59 -13.13
C SER A 639 -21.93 -24.34 -13.49
N ASP A 640 -22.60 -25.37 -14.01
CA ASP A 640 -24.06 -25.50 -14.01
C ASP A 640 -24.51 -26.63 -13.05
#